data_AF-A0A2V9HYH4-F1
#
_entry.id   AF-A0A2V9HYH4-F1
#
_cell.length_a   1.000
_cell.length_b   1.000
_cell.length_c   1.000
_cell.angle_alpha   90.00
_cell.angle_beta   90.00
_cell.angle_gamma   90.00
#
_symmetry.space_group_name_H-M   'P 1'
#
loop_
_entity.id
_entity.type
_entity.pdbx_description
1 polymer ?
#
loop_
_entity_poly.entity_id
_entity_poly.type
_entity_poly.pdbx_seq_one_letter_code
_entity_poly.pdbx_strand_id
1 'polypeptide(L)'
;FVPDSPTGEISSLAASPRRGDTFMVRGDWNQTSRHRIFGSYFYDHNSRSSPFSAGGNIPGYMGENFVQSTHHVVINDTYTIRPTLLNQFAFTYLDTPSDQLQNQTIDPQTFGIDMPQYVPTGSVSVNVGDNFILGSGFTTRFYSKNAQFRDTVSWVRGRHNFKFGYELLRLQFRQVFIGSPGIGFTGSRSGDPVADFLLGAFDYISLDFGVRDTDTITYAHSAFFQDEFKVTPRLTLTLGVRYEPFLPWVERNDRINTVVPGRQSTKVPDAPPGILFPGDVSRGLAPNDLNNLAPRIGFAWDVFGNGKTSVRGGYGVFYESVNADSLAQENPPFAGFSNIYSGRIQNPYGSLGLTPPPAKTTGQFGCTKITAYPGYDCPLFPLPVGGVFTDPSLRTPYIQSFNLSIQHQVTPTVMVETAYAGKIGIKIEALRTYNPAAFRPSAKDGSPPSDQNINDRVIFEPGILSPVGFLLGNDFRSWYHSFQTQVTKRFSKGFTVLGAYTLSKSIDSSSTDNLGATVANPFNLRDERGRSDWDRRHAFVASWLYTLPIKFQNPFANSMLGGWTLTGIHTIQSGGPLTFLQGDDVALDGTFGDQHAMLKDGVTVKDIVPSHSSRADMVAKFFNTDAFVPTNDVPRGVYGNAGRGLISGPAASNTDFSVLKDFAVREAFKVQFRSEFFNAFNQVNFTSVSTRVNAGAFGRIRRADDGRVIQFGLKLRW
;
A
#
# COMPACT_ATOMS: atom_id res chain seq x y z
N PHE A 1 9.58 34.91 0.56
CA PHE A 1 9.81 34.04 1.72
C PHE A 1 10.77 32.94 1.28
N VAL A 2 12.07 33.22 1.24
CA VAL A 2 13.10 32.19 1.01
C VAL A 2 13.80 32.03 2.35
N PRO A 3 13.71 30.87 3.00
CA PRO A 3 14.31 30.73 4.32
C PRO A 3 15.83 30.70 4.22
N ASP A 4 16.49 31.36 5.16
CA ASP A 4 17.94 31.58 5.14
C ASP A 4 18.63 30.34 5.74
N SER A 5 19.11 29.44 4.88
CA SER A 5 19.91 28.27 5.25
C SER A 5 21.19 28.25 4.43
N PRO A 6 22.38 28.09 5.05
CA PRO A 6 23.65 28.00 4.33
C PRO A 6 23.71 26.85 3.32
N THR A 7 22.86 25.82 3.49
CA THR A 7 22.76 24.65 2.59
C THR A 7 21.53 24.71 1.68
N GLY A 8 20.67 25.72 1.81
CA GLY A 8 19.35 25.78 1.14
C GLY A 8 18.29 24.84 1.73
N GLU A 9 18.68 23.88 2.58
CA GLU A 9 17.79 22.91 3.22
C GLU A 9 17.29 23.42 4.58
N ILE A 10 16.01 23.21 4.87
CA ILE A 10 15.40 23.55 6.16
C ILE A 10 14.92 22.30 6.86
N SER A 11 15.34 22.14 8.11
CA SER A 11 14.77 21.16 9.02
C SER A 11 14.21 21.87 10.25
N SER A 12 12.96 21.62 10.57
CA SER A 12 12.30 22.17 11.75
C SER A 12 11.74 21.07 12.64
N LEU A 13 11.86 21.25 13.95
CA LEU A 13 11.33 20.35 14.96
C LEU A 13 10.14 21.03 15.64
N ALA A 14 9.05 20.31 15.80
CA ALA A 14 7.89 20.81 16.51
C ALA A 14 7.14 19.68 17.24
N ALA A 15 6.46 20.04 18.32
CA ALA A 15 5.70 19.09 19.11
C ALA A 15 4.42 18.67 18.37
N SER A 16 4.18 17.36 18.28
CA SER A 16 2.91 16.79 17.79
C SER A 16 2.20 16.09 18.96
N PRO A 17 1.43 16.82 19.79
CA PRO A 17 0.78 16.24 20.95
C PRO A 17 -0.26 15.18 20.52
N ARG A 18 -0.33 14.09 21.30
CA ARG A 18 -1.30 13.01 21.12
C ARG A 18 -2.06 12.78 22.41
N ARG A 19 -3.37 12.54 22.29
CA ARG A 19 -4.23 12.12 23.39
C ARG A 19 -5.03 10.91 22.95
N GLY A 20 -5.06 9.88 23.79
CA GLY A 20 -5.80 8.65 23.55
C GLY A 20 -6.60 8.25 24.78
N ASP A 21 -7.89 8.01 24.61
CA ASP A 21 -8.82 7.55 25.64
C ASP A 21 -9.41 6.20 25.20
N THR A 22 -9.02 5.11 25.86
CA THR A 22 -9.51 3.74 25.57
C THR A 22 -10.37 3.20 26.70
N PHE A 23 -11.49 2.56 26.37
CA PHE A 23 -12.39 1.92 27.31
C PHE A 23 -12.89 0.57 26.76
N MET A 24 -12.94 -0.45 27.60
CA MET A 24 -13.52 -1.74 27.25
C MET A 24 -14.39 -2.26 28.39
N VAL A 25 -15.57 -2.76 28.05
CA VAL A 25 -16.42 -3.54 28.94
C VAL A 25 -16.77 -4.87 28.29
N ARG A 26 -16.79 -5.93 29.10
CA ARG A 26 -17.20 -7.27 28.69
C ARG A 26 -18.09 -7.88 29.77
N GLY A 27 -19.17 -8.52 29.34
CA GLY A 27 -20.04 -9.33 30.19
C GLY A 27 -20.19 -10.73 29.60
N ASP A 28 -20.16 -11.74 30.48
CA ASP A 28 -20.38 -13.14 30.13
C ASP A 28 -21.60 -13.65 30.92
N TRP A 29 -22.55 -14.27 30.24
CA TRP A 29 -23.74 -14.88 30.82
C TRP A 29 -23.80 -16.37 30.48
N ASN A 30 -23.65 -17.21 31.50
CA ASN A 30 -23.81 -18.67 31.38
C ASN A 30 -25.21 -19.05 31.88
N GLN A 31 -26.19 -19.10 30.98
CA GLN A 31 -27.56 -19.47 31.37
C GLN A 31 -27.64 -20.93 31.85
N THR A 32 -26.89 -21.83 31.18
CA THR A 32 -26.75 -23.24 31.56
C THR A 32 -25.34 -23.72 31.22
N SER A 33 -25.00 -24.97 31.54
CA SER A 33 -23.76 -25.61 31.07
C SER A 33 -23.70 -25.79 29.54
N ARG A 34 -24.81 -25.58 28.83
CA ARG A 34 -24.92 -25.73 27.37
C ARG A 34 -25.12 -24.42 26.63
N HIS A 35 -25.34 -23.30 27.33
CA HIS A 35 -25.67 -22.02 26.71
C HIS A 35 -24.88 -20.90 27.36
N ARG A 36 -23.99 -20.29 26.57
CA ARG A 36 -23.14 -19.18 26.98
C ARG A 36 -23.28 -18.06 25.98
N ILE A 37 -23.61 -16.87 26.48
CA ILE A 37 -23.59 -15.63 25.72
C ILE A 37 -22.48 -14.75 26.30
N PHE A 38 -21.71 -14.07 25.46
CA PHE A 38 -20.90 -12.94 25.90
C PHE A 38 -21.11 -11.74 25.00
N GLY A 39 -20.99 -10.55 25.60
CA GLY A 39 -21.00 -9.28 24.91
C GLY A 39 -19.79 -8.46 25.30
N SER A 40 -19.22 -7.71 24.35
CA SER A 40 -18.21 -6.71 24.66
C SER A 40 -18.43 -5.43 23.87
N TYR A 41 -18.10 -4.31 24.49
CA TYR A 41 -18.02 -3.01 23.86
C TYR A 41 -16.62 -2.44 24.07
N PHE A 42 -16.00 -2.03 22.97
CA PHE A 42 -14.72 -1.36 22.95
C PHE A 42 -14.89 0.04 22.37
N TYR A 43 -14.32 1.01 23.06
CA TYR A 43 -14.26 2.41 22.67
C TYR A 43 -12.80 2.83 22.66
N ASP A 44 -12.40 3.52 21.61
CA ASP A 44 -11.10 4.15 21.51
C ASP A 44 -11.27 5.51 20.84
N HIS A 45 -10.67 6.54 21.42
CA HIS A 45 -10.68 7.88 20.87
C HIS A 45 -9.28 8.45 20.91
N ASN A 46 -8.73 8.73 19.73
CA ASN A 46 -7.41 9.27 19.57
C ASN A 46 -7.48 10.62 18.85
N SER A 47 -6.67 11.55 19.32
CA SER A 47 -6.44 12.82 18.65
C SER A 47 -4.95 13.11 18.56
N ARG A 48 -4.54 13.71 17.45
CA ARG A 48 -3.18 14.19 17.21
C ARG A 48 -3.28 15.59 16.60
N SER A 49 -2.51 16.52 17.12
CA SER A 49 -2.25 17.79 16.43
C SER A 49 -0.84 17.78 15.87
N SER A 50 -0.66 18.25 14.64
CA SER A 50 0.65 18.41 14.02
C SER A 50 0.76 19.83 13.48
N PRO A 51 1.85 20.55 13.79
CA PRO A 51 2.11 21.90 13.27
C PRO A 51 2.73 21.88 11.85
N PHE A 52 2.76 20.71 11.23
CA PHE A 52 3.16 20.49 9.84
C PHE A 52 2.12 19.57 9.19
N SER A 53 1.90 19.74 7.88
CA SER A 53 1.11 18.81 7.07
C SER A 53 1.82 18.54 5.74
N ALA A 54 1.51 17.40 5.11
CA ALA A 54 2.03 16.99 3.80
C ALA A 54 3.56 17.12 3.61
N GLY A 55 4.35 16.77 4.63
CA GLY A 55 5.81 16.85 4.57
C GLY A 55 6.38 18.27 4.62
N GLY A 56 5.54 19.29 4.89
CA GLY A 56 5.97 20.66 5.08
C GLY A 56 6.98 20.82 6.21
N ASN A 57 7.99 21.66 6.00
CA ASN A 57 9.07 21.90 6.96
C ASN A 57 9.18 23.37 7.38
N ILE A 58 8.18 24.19 7.05
CA ILE A 58 8.06 25.60 7.44
C ILE A 58 7.08 25.74 8.61
N PRO A 59 7.56 26.00 9.84
CA PRO A 59 6.68 26.18 11.00
C PRO A 59 5.73 27.35 10.82
N GLY A 60 4.47 27.16 11.22
CA GLY A 60 3.44 28.20 11.17
C GLY A 60 2.87 28.48 9.77
N TYR A 61 3.31 27.75 8.74
CA TYR A 61 2.66 27.79 7.44
C TYR A 61 1.30 27.09 7.51
N MET A 62 1.27 25.84 8.01
CA MET A 62 0.04 25.10 8.22
C MET A 62 0.13 24.08 9.36
N GLY A 63 -1.02 23.78 9.96
CA GLY A 63 -1.18 22.71 10.95
C GLY A 63 -2.42 21.86 10.67
N GLU A 64 -2.36 20.60 11.09
CA GLU A 64 -3.44 19.63 10.97
C GLU A 64 -3.84 19.06 12.33
N ASN A 65 -5.13 18.74 12.46
CA ASN A 65 -5.67 17.95 13.54
C ASN A 65 -6.27 16.67 12.98
N PHE A 66 -5.86 15.54 13.52
CA PHE A 66 -6.43 14.23 13.24
C PHE A 66 -7.19 13.75 14.47
N VAL A 67 -8.44 13.34 14.28
CA VAL A 67 -9.29 12.75 15.32
C VAL A 67 -9.86 11.46 14.78
N GLN A 68 -9.78 10.39 15.57
CA GLN A 68 -10.36 9.09 15.23
C GLN A 68 -11.08 8.55 16.45
N SER A 69 -12.29 8.03 16.23
CA SER A 69 -13.01 7.28 17.24
C SER A 69 -13.33 5.89 16.69
N THR A 70 -13.32 4.88 17.55
CA THR A 70 -13.68 3.50 17.23
C THR A 70 -14.70 3.03 18.25
N HIS A 71 -15.85 2.57 17.76
CA HIS A 71 -16.86 1.89 18.54
C HIS A 71 -17.00 0.47 18.00
N HIS A 72 -16.74 -0.53 18.82
CA HIS A 72 -16.81 -1.93 18.42
C HIS A 72 -17.65 -2.73 19.40
N VAL A 73 -18.76 -3.26 18.91
CA VAL A 73 -19.69 -4.12 19.65
C VAL A 73 -19.53 -5.55 19.14
N VAL A 74 -19.41 -6.50 20.05
CA VAL A 74 -19.42 -7.93 19.74
C VAL A 74 -20.42 -8.62 20.64
N ILE A 75 -21.26 -9.46 20.05
CA ILE A 75 -22.14 -10.40 20.74
C ILE A 75 -21.83 -11.78 20.20
N ASN A 76 -21.68 -12.74 21.09
CA ASN A 76 -21.48 -14.15 20.73
C ASN A 76 -22.42 -15.01 21.56
N ASP A 77 -23.16 -15.87 20.90
CA ASP A 77 -24.00 -16.89 21.50
C ASP A 77 -23.46 -18.26 21.10
N THR A 78 -23.15 -19.08 22.10
CA THR A 78 -22.69 -20.46 21.93
C THR A 78 -23.67 -21.41 22.58
N TYR A 79 -24.28 -22.26 21.75
CA TYR A 79 -25.26 -23.25 22.17
C TYR A 79 -24.82 -24.69 21.85
N THR A 80 -24.58 -25.47 22.89
CA THR A 80 -24.25 -26.90 22.81
C THR A 80 -25.54 -27.72 22.75
N ILE A 81 -26.03 -27.97 21.55
CA ILE A 81 -27.27 -28.74 21.30
C ILE A 81 -27.12 -30.17 21.88
N ARG A 82 -25.96 -30.80 21.62
CA ARG A 82 -25.53 -32.10 22.18
C ARG A 82 -24.00 -32.11 22.28
N PRO A 83 -23.36 -33.05 23.01
CA PRO A 83 -21.89 -33.06 23.20
C PRO A 83 -21.06 -33.06 21.90
N THR A 84 -21.66 -33.46 20.78
CA THR A 84 -21.01 -33.49 19.47
C THR A 84 -21.56 -32.46 18.48
N LEU A 85 -22.52 -31.63 18.87
CA LEU A 85 -23.17 -30.64 17.99
C LEU A 85 -23.24 -29.28 18.70
N LEU A 86 -22.47 -28.33 18.19
CA LEU A 86 -22.33 -26.98 18.70
C LEU A 86 -22.79 -25.99 17.63
N ASN A 87 -23.66 -25.05 17.99
CA ASN A 87 -23.95 -23.87 17.19
C ASN A 87 -23.30 -22.64 17.85
N GLN A 88 -22.79 -21.74 17.02
CA GLN A 88 -22.24 -20.47 17.45
C GLN A 88 -22.75 -19.38 16.52
N PHE A 89 -23.51 -18.45 17.10
CA PHE A 89 -23.92 -17.21 16.47
C PHE A 89 -23.04 -16.05 16.94
N ALA A 90 -22.67 -15.16 16.03
CA ALA A 90 -21.94 -13.95 16.34
C ALA A 90 -22.49 -12.75 15.57
N PHE A 91 -22.61 -11.63 16.27
CA PHE A 91 -22.90 -10.33 15.70
C PHE A 91 -21.75 -9.38 16.04
N THR A 92 -21.27 -8.64 15.06
CA THR A 92 -20.31 -7.55 15.28
C THR A 92 -20.80 -6.27 14.61
N TYR A 93 -20.59 -5.15 15.27
CA TYR A 93 -20.81 -3.81 14.72
C TYR A 93 -19.58 -2.95 14.97
N LEU A 94 -19.06 -2.34 13.92
CA LEU A 94 -17.90 -1.47 13.95
C LEU A 94 -18.28 -0.12 13.34
N ASP A 95 -18.05 0.96 14.11
CA ASP A 95 -18.18 2.35 13.66
C ASP A 95 -16.86 3.07 13.93
N THR A 96 -16.16 3.45 12.87
CA THR A 96 -14.81 4.03 12.95
C THR A 96 -14.72 5.32 12.16
N PRO A 97 -15.31 6.43 12.64
CA PRO A 97 -15.09 7.75 12.05
C PRO A 97 -13.66 8.23 12.27
N SER A 98 -13.08 8.84 11.25
CA SER A 98 -11.84 9.62 11.35
C SER A 98 -11.95 10.92 10.58
N ASP A 99 -11.52 12.01 11.19
CA ASP A 99 -11.50 13.35 10.61
C ASP A 99 -10.06 13.89 10.64
N GLN A 100 -9.56 14.31 9.49
CA GLN A 100 -8.34 15.09 9.36
C GLN A 100 -8.71 16.48 8.85
N LEU A 101 -8.52 17.48 9.71
CA LEU A 101 -8.89 18.87 9.44
C LEU A 101 -7.66 19.76 9.50
N GLN A 102 -7.57 20.72 8.60
CA GLN A 102 -6.56 21.77 8.67
C GLN A 102 -6.99 22.82 9.70
N ASN A 103 -6.13 23.11 10.68
CA ASN A 103 -6.42 24.04 11.78
C ASN A 103 -5.79 25.43 11.58
N GLN A 104 -4.84 25.53 10.65
CA GLN A 104 -4.17 26.76 10.25
C GLN A 104 -3.87 26.69 8.75
N THR A 105 -4.24 27.73 8.01
CA THR A 105 -4.03 27.84 6.57
C THR A 105 -3.69 29.29 6.19
N ILE A 106 -3.04 29.46 5.05
CA ILE A 106 -2.66 30.76 4.50
C ILE A 106 -3.09 30.84 3.05
N ASP A 107 -4.00 31.77 2.77
CA ASP A 107 -4.57 32.00 1.44
C ASP A 107 -3.46 32.28 0.41
N PRO A 108 -3.36 31.52 -0.70
CA PRO A 108 -2.39 31.76 -1.76
C PRO A 108 -2.35 33.21 -2.27
N GLN A 109 -3.48 33.92 -2.25
CA GLN A 109 -3.55 35.32 -2.67
C GLN A 109 -2.69 36.24 -1.80
N THR A 110 -2.47 35.90 -0.52
CA THR A 110 -1.57 36.65 0.36
C THR A 110 -0.10 36.58 -0.06
N PHE A 111 0.27 35.58 -0.86
CA PHE A 111 1.59 35.45 -1.49
C PHE A 111 1.64 36.07 -2.89
N GLY A 112 0.55 36.70 -3.37
CA GLY A 112 0.47 37.25 -4.72
C GLY A 112 0.28 36.19 -5.81
N ILE A 113 -0.25 35.02 -5.46
CA ILE A 113 -0.59 33.94 -6.39
C ILE A 113 -2.03 34.15 -6.86
N ASP A 114 -2.23 34.54 -8.11
CA ASP A 114 -3.54 34.71 -8.73
C ASP A 114 -4.15 33.35 -9.09
N MET A 115 -4.76 32.71 -8.08
CA MET A 115 -5.41 31.41 -8.21
C MET A 115 -6.73 31.39 -7.41
N PRO A 116 -7.80 30.76 -7.93
CA PRO A 116 -9.03 30.58 -7.15
C PRO A 116 -8.79 29.77 -5.88
N GLN A 117 -9.60 30.04 -4.87
CA GLN A 117 -9.57 29.30 -3.62
C GLN A 117 -10.38 28.00 -3.74
N TYR A 118 -9.70 26.88 -3.99
CA TYR A 118 -10.33 25.55 -4.12
C TYR A 118 -10.65 24.87 -2.79
N VAL A 119 -9.96 25.27 -1.73
CA VAL A 119 -10.12 24.70 -0.39
C VAL A 119 -10.73 25.78 0.52
N PRO A 120 -11.79 25.50 1.30
CA PRO A 120 -12.47 26.51 2.13
C PRO A 120 -11.57 27.33 3.06
N THR A 121 -10.39 26.82 3.39
CA THR A 121 -9.40 27.46 4.25
C THR A 121 -8.21 28.07 3.48
N GLY A 122 -8.09 27.80 2.17
CA GLY A 122 -7.20 28.49 1.23
C GLY A 122 -5.73 28.17 1.46
N SER A 123 -5.21 27.08 0.89
CA SER A 123 -3.78 26.78 1.00
C SER A 123 -3.27 26.10 -0.25
N VAL A 124 -1.95 26.16 -0.46
CA VAL A 124 -1.26 25.57 -1.61
C VAL A 124 0.02 24.90 -1.13
N SER A 125 0.30 23.69 -1.60
CA SER A 125 1.58 23.06 -1.32
C SER A 125 2.60 23.61 -2.30
N VAL A 126 3.78 24.02 -1.83
CA VAL A 126 4.90 24.43 -2.70
C VAL A 126 6.12 23.60 -2.32
N ASN A 127 6.60 22.76 -3.24
CA ASN A 127 7.83 22.00 -3.11
C ASN A 127 8.92 22.63 -3.99
N VAL A 128 10.05 22.98 -3.38
CA VAL A 128 11.21 23.55 -4.07
C VAL A 128 12.37 22.57 -3.99
N GLY A 129 12.39 21.57 -4.89
CA GLY A 129 13.45 20.56 -4.99
C GLY A 129 13.74 19.81 -3.69
N ASP A 130 12.73 19.63 -2.83
CA ASP A 130 12.84 19.12 -1.46
C ASP A 130 13.73 19.97 -0.50
N ASN A 131 14.26 21.11 -0.95
CA ASN A 131 15.05 22.03 -0.13
C ASN A 131 14.17 22.68 0.95
N PHE A 132 13.01 23.18 0.52
CA PHE A 132 11.94 23.57 1.42
C PHE A 132 10.56 23.28 0.85
N ILE A 133 9.63 23.01 1.75
CA ILE A 133 8.27 22.60 1.43
C ILE A 133 7.31 23.44 2.28
N LEU A 134 6.58 24.33 1.60
CA LEU A 134 5.34 24.88 2.15
C LEU A 134 4.30 23.78 2.02
N GLY A 135 4.15 22.96 3.05
CA GLY A 135 3.26 21.81 3.00
C GLY A 135 1.81 22.26 3.08
N SER A 136 0.99 21.82 2.12
CA SER A 136 -0.46 21.91 2.23
C SER A 136 -1.08 20.52 2.27
N GLY A 137 -1.84 20.23 3.31
CA GLY A 137 -2.55 18.97 3.46
C GLY A 137 -3.93 18.98 2.82
N PHE A 138 -4.70 17.98 3.19
CA PHE A 138 -6.07 17.73 2.74
C PHE A 138 -7.03 17.82 3.91
N THR A 139 -8.31 18.04 3.62
CA THR A 139 -9.38 17.84 4.59
C THR A 139 -10.08 16.53 4.24
N THR A 140 -10.02 15.56 5.15
CA THR A 140 -10.61 14.24 4.93
C THR A 140 -11.49 13.81 6.07
N ARG A 141 -12.58 13.13 5.72
CA ARG A 141 -13.45 12.44 6.66
C ARG A 141 -13.74 11.07 6.12
N PHE A 142 -13.41 10.06 6.90
CA PHE A 142 -13.74 8.67 6.60
C PHE A 142 -14.72 8.17 7.64
N TYR A 143 -15.83 7.61 7.18
CA TYR A 143 -16.83 6.97 8.02
C TYR A 143 -16.98 5.53 7.56
N SER A 144 -16.57 4.58 8.40
CA SER A 144 -16.76 3.16 8.13
C SER A 144 -17.77 2.59 9.14
N LYS A 145 -18.87 2.02 8.62
CA LYS A 145 -19.94 1.40 9.42
C LYS A 145 -20.19 -0.01 8.93
N ASN A 146 -19.67 -0.99 9.66
CA ASN A 146 -19.72 -2.39 9.27
C ASN A 146 -20.57 -3.19 10.26
N ALA A 147 -21.44 -4.04 9.73
CA ALA A 147 -22.25 -4.96 10.52
C ALA A 147 -22.07 -6.38 9.98
N GLN A 148 -21.69 -7.31 10.84
CA GLN A 148 -21.46 -8.71 10.49
C GLN A 148 -22.39 -9.62 11.28
N PHE A 149 -23.06 -10.51 10.57
CA PHE A 149 -23.82 -11.62 11.13
C PHE A 149 -23.15 -12.91 10.71
N ARG A 150 -22.82 -13.78 11.65
CA ARG A 150 -22.20 -15.07 11.36
C ARG A 150 -22.85 -16.17 12.18
N ASP A 151 -23.25 -17.23 11.51
CA ASP A 151 -23.70 -18.48 12.14
C ASP A 151 -22.76 -19.61 11.74
N THR A 152 -22.40 -20.46 12.70
CA THR A 152 -21.49 -21.57 12.47
C THR A 152 -21.91 -22.77 13.30
N VAL A 153 -22.04 -23.92 12.64
CA VAL A 153 -22.31 -25.20 13.26
C VAL A 153 -21.08 -26.08 13.17
N SER A 154 -20.70 -26.70 14.28
CA SER A 154 -19.66 -27.73 14.36
C SER A 154 -20.30 -29.05 14.79
N TRP A 155 -20.06 -30.12 14.02
CA TRP A 155 -20.67 -31.42 14.24
C TRP A 155 -19.65 -32.55 14.11
N VAL A 156 -19.38 -33.20 15.24
CA VAL A 156 -18.52 -34.38 15.29
C VAL A 156 -19.37 -35.64 15.14
N ARG A 157 -19.12 -36.44 14.11
CA ARG A 157 -19.82 -37.71 13.90
C ARG A 157 -18.84 -38.78 13.43
N GLY A 158 -18.57 -39.74 14.32
CA GLY A 158 -17.65 -40.83 14.04
C GLY A 158 -16.25 -40.30 13.72
N ARG A 159 -15.80 -40.49 12.48
CA ARG A 159 -14.47 -40.10 11.99
C ARG A 159 -14.44 -38.73 11.32
N HIS A 160 -15.59 -38.06 11.26
CA HIS A 160 -15.79 -36.78 10.61
C HIS A 160 -15.99 -35.68 11.65
N ASN A 161 -15.46 -34.51 11.34
CA ASN A 161 -15.71 -33.27 12.04
C ASN A 161 -16.16 -32.24 11.03
N PHE A 162 -17.48 -32.10 10.90
CA PHE A 162 -18.10 -31.18 9.98
C PHE A 162 -18.16 -29.77 10.57
N LYS A 163 -17.91 -28.76 9.75
CA LYS A 163 -18.13 -27.36 10.09
C LYS A 163 -18.78 -26.66 8.91
N PHE A 164 -19.90 -25.99 9.14
CA PHE A 164 -20.59 -25.25 8.10
C PHE A 164 -21.24 -24.01 8.68
N GLY A 165 -21.52 -23.04 7.84
CA GLY A 165 -22.05 -21.77 8.30
C GLY A 165 -22.30 -20.78 7.18
N TYR A 166 -22.93 -19.68 7.58
CA TYR A 166 -23.25 -18.55 6.73
C TYR A 166 -22.83 -17.26 7.41
N GLU A 167 -22.39 -16.30 6.60
CA GLU A 167 -22.02 -14.98 7.05
C GLU A 167 -22.54 -13.92 6.07
N LEU A 168 -23.13 -12.87 6.65
CA LEU A 168 -23.53 -11.65 5.96
C LEU A 168 -22.75 -10.49 6.55
N LEU A 169 -21.99 -9.80 5.72
CA LEU A 169 -21.24 -8.61 6.09
C LEU A 169 -21.78 -7.43 5.28
N ARG A 170 -22.45 -6.49 5.95
CA ARG A 170 -22.80 -5.19 5.38
C ARG A 170 -21.65 -4.24 5.64
N LEU A 171 -21.02 -3.78 4.56
CA LEU A 171 -19.97 -2.75 4.64
C LEU A 171 -20.53 -1.42 4.15
N GLN A 172 -20.15 -0.35 4.81
CA GLN A 172 -20.39 1.01 4.35
C GLN A 172 -19.13 1.83 4.58
N PHE A 173 -18.65 2.47 3.51
CA PHE A 173 -17.51 3.36 3.56
C PHE A 173 -17.90 4.67 2.90
N ARG A 174 -17.97 5.74 3.71
CA ARG A 174 -18.14 7.10 3.22
C ARG A 174 -16.83 7.86 3.33
N GLN A 175 -16.45 8.49 2.24
CA GLN A 175 -15.30 9.37 2.15
C GLN A 175 -15.76 10.76 1.75
N VAL A 176 -15.25 11.76 2.46
CA VAL A 176 -15.32 13.16 2.07
C VAL A 176 -13.88 13.66 2.01
N PHE A 177 -13.38 13.98 0.81
CA PHE A 177 -12.01 14.44 0.60
C PHE A 177 -11.99 15.75 -0.18
N ILE A 178 -11.17 16.69 0.30
CA ILE A 178 -10.83 17.94 -0.37
C ILE A 178 -9.31 18.04 -0.40
N GLY A 179 -8.75 17.99 -1.60
CA GLY A 179 -7.32 18.15 -1.84
C GLY A 179 -6.93 19.61 -2.00
N SER A 180 -5.68 19.93 -1.71
CA SER A 180 -5.11 21.25 -1.93
C SER A 180 -4.22 21.22 -3.18
N PRO A 181 -4.18 22.29 -3.98
CA PRO A 181 -3.23 22.37 -5.09
C PRO A 181 -1.79 22.25 -4.61
N GLY A 182 -0.96 21.56 -5.39
CA GLY A 182 0.48 21.43 -5.20
C GLY A 182 1.24 22.03 -6.37
N ILE A 183 2.31 22.76 -6.09
CA ILE A 183 3.20 23.43 -7.05
C ILE A 183 4.61 22.90 -6.85
N GLY A 184 5.23 22.40 -7.92
CA GLY A 184 6.59 21.86 -7.90
C GLY A 184 7.58 22.74 -8.65
N PHE A 185 8.75 22.94 -8.06
CA PHE A 185 9.92 23.53 -8.68
C PHE A 185 11.04 22.50 -8.64
N THR A 186 11.50 22.05 -9.80
CA THR A 186 12.44 20.92 -9.92
C THR A 186 13.80 21.33 -10.46
N GLY A 187 13.97 22.60 -10.85
CA GLY A 187 15.16 23.06 -11.56
C GLY A 187 15.07 22.81 -13.07
N SER A 188 13.92 22.44 -13.60
CA SER A 188 13.74 22.16 -15.04
C SER A 188 13.98 23.37 -15.93
N ARG A 189 13.89 24.61 -15.40
CA ARG A 189 14.08 25.83 -16.19
C ARG A 189 15.49 26.41 -16.08
N SER A 190 16.10 26.38 -14.90
CA SER A 190 17.41 26.99 -14.63
C SER A 190 18.52 26.02 -14.22
N GLY A 191 18.20 24.75 -13.97
CA GLY A 191 19.08 23.77 -13.35
C GLY A 191 19.11 23.82 -11.81
N ASP A 192 18.43 24.79 -11.20
CA ASP A 192 18.34 24.97 -9.74
C ASP A 192 16.87 25.21 -9.32
N PRO A 193 16.27 24.33 -8.48
CA PRO A 193 14.91 24.49 -7.98
C PRO A 193 14.61 25.82 -7.29
N VAL A 194 15.57 26.36 -6.54
CA VAL A 194 15.41 27.62 -5.80
C VAL A 194 15.43 28.80 -6.76
N ALA A 195 16.28 28.75 -7.78
CA ALA A 195 16.29 29.77 -8.83
C ALA A 195 14.97 29.77 -9.62
N ASP A 196 14.43 28.58 -9.96
CA ASP A 196 13.11 28.45 -10.59
C ASP A 196 12.01 29.05 -9.71
N PHE A 197 12.03 28.78 -8.41
CA PHE A 197 11.11 29.38 -7.44
C PHE A 197 11.20 30.91 -7.39
N LEU A 198 12.41 31.47 -7.35
CA LEU A 198 12.64 32.91 -7.34
C LEU A 198 12.18 33.60 -8.63
N LEU A 199 12.31 32.93 -9.77
CA LEU A 199 11.78 33.37 -11.06
C LEU A 199 10.25 33.20 -11.15
N GLY A 200 9.67 32.43 -10.23
CA GLY A 200 8.28 32.00 -10.25
C GLY A 200 7.98 30.99 -11.35
N ALA A 201 8.98 30.36 -11.95
CA ALA A 201 8.83 29.44 -13.07
C ALA A 201 8.62 28.01 -12.56
N PHE A 202 7.36 27.63 -12.30
CA PHE A 202 7.07 26.29 -11.80
C PHE A 202 7.25 25.24 -12.90
N ASP A 203 7.56 24.02 -12.48
CA ASP A 203 7.65 22.85 -13.36
C ASP A 203 6.26 22.26 -13.61
N TYR A 204 5.51 22.02 -12.53
CA TYR A 204 4.13 21.57 -12.58
C TYR A 204 3.26 22.17 -11.47
N ILE A 205 1.95 22.20 -11.71
CA ILE A 205 0.90 22.33 -10.71
C ILE A 205 -0.05 21.15 -10.86
N SER A 206 -0.35 20.49 -9.75
CA SER A 206 -1.40 19.48 -9.63
C SER A 206 -2.51 20.02 -8.74
N LEU A 207 -3.74 20.04 -9.23
CA LEU A 207 -4.89 20.56 -8.51
C LEU A 207 -6.01 19.53 -8.44
N ASP A 208 -6.53 19.29 -7.24
CA ASP A 208 -7.85 18.72 -7.04
C ASP A 208 -8.91 19.82 -6.93
N PHE A 209 -10.06 19.62 -7.57
CA PHE A 209 -11.20 20.52 -7.45
C PHE A 209 -12.49 19.76 -7.18
N GLY A 210 -13.47 20.45 -6.61
CA GLY A 210 -14.69 19.84 -6.11
C GLY A 210 -14.49 19.12 -4.79
N VAL A 211 -15.50 18.34 -4.38
CA VAL A 211 -15.49 17.58 -3.13
C VAL A 211 -15.77 16.13 -3.47
N ARG A 212 -14.83 15.24 -3.14
CA ARG A 212 -14.99 13.80 -3.30
C ARG A 212 -15.87 13.29 -2.15
N ASP A 213 -17.19 13.34 -2.30
CA ASP A 213 -18.17 12.86 -1.31
C ASP A 213 -18.90 11.62 -1.83
N THR A 214 -18.38 10.46 -1.45
CA THR A 214 -18.82 9.14 -1.91
C THR A 214 -19.23 8.29 -0.73
N ASP A 215 -20.48 7.81 -0.69
CA ASP A 215 -20.99 6.91 0.35
C ASP A 215 -21.28 5.53 -0.24
N THR A 216 -20.28 4.64 -0.18
CA THR A 216 -20.33 3.32 -0.80
C THR A 216 -20.88 2.27 0.16
N ILE A 217 -21.68 1.33 -0.37
CA ILE A 217 -22.31 0.25 0.40
C ILE A 217 -22.16 -1.07 -0.36
N THR A 218 -21.87 -2.16 0.34
CA THR A 218 -21.99 -3.52 -0.20
C THR A 218 -22.53 -4.51 0.84
N TYR A 219 -23.09 -5.61 0.33
CA TYR A 219 -23.54 -6.76 1.10
C TYR A 219 -22.74 -7.98 0.65
N ALA A 220 -21.74 -8.35 1.44
CA ALA A 220 -20.93 -9.52 1.19
C ALA A 220 -21.60 -10.75 1.82
N HIS A 221 -21.98 -11.70 0.97
CA HIS A 221 -22.55 -12.97 1.37
C HIS A 221 -21.47 -14.04 1.33
N SER A 222 -21.43 -14.92 2.33
CA SER A 222 -20.59 -16.09 2.26
C SER A 222 -21.21 -17.30 2.95
N ALA A 223 -21.03 -18.47 2.35
CA ALA A 223 -21.42 -19.74 2.92
C ALA A 223 -20.26 -20.72 2.82
N PHE A 224 -20.10 -21.60 3.80
CA PHE A 224 -19.04 -22.59 3.74
C PHE A 224 -19.47 -23.95 4.31
N PHE A 225 -18.78 -24.97 3.83
CA PHE A 225 -18.82 -26.32 4.35
C PHE A 225 -17.39 -26.88 4.41
N GLN A 226 -17.06 -27.56 5.50
CA GLN A 226 -15.78 -28.21 5.72
C GLN A 226 -16.01 -29.55 6.42
N ASP A 227 -15.23 -30.56 6.06
CA ASP A 227 -15.11 -31.84 6.73
C ASP A 227 -13.63 -32.12 7.04
N GLU A 228 -13.32 -32.32 8.32
CA GLU A 228 -12.07 -32.93 8.73
C GLU A 228 -12.30 -34.43 8.97
N PHE A 229 -11.83 -35.23 8.01
CA PHE A 229 -12.04 -36.66 7.96
C PHE A 229 -10.78 -37.42 8.34
N LYS A 230 -10.83 -38.14 9.47
CA LYS A 230 -9.75 -39.05 9.89
C LYS A 230 -9.83 -40.38 9.13
N VAL A 231 -9.27 -40.44 7.92
CA VAL A 231 -9.25 -41.64 7.03
C VAL A 231 -8.56 -42.83 7.69
N THR A 232 -7.49 -42.60 8.43
CA THR A 232 -6.82 -43.57 9.32
C THR A 232 -6.39 -42.84 10.59
N PRO A 233 -5.94 -43.52 11.67
CA PRO A 233 -5.32 -42.86 12.80
C PRO A 233 -4.06 -42.04 12.44
N ARG A 234 -3.51 -42.26 11.23
CA ARG A 234 -2.30 -41.61 10.72
C ARG A 234 -2.57 -40.59 9.63
N LEU A 235 -3.74 -40.62 8.98
CA LEU A 235 -4.09 -39.78 7.84
C LEU A 235 -5.39 -39.04 8.11
N THR A 236 -5.31 -37.72 8.10
CA THR A 236 -6.45 -36.82 8.14
C THR A 236 -6.53 -36.06 6.83
N LEU A 237 -7.72 -35.99 6.25
CA LEU A 237 -8.05 -35.12 5.13
C LEU A 237 -8.90 -33.96 5.63
N THR A 238 -8.67 -32.78 5.08
CA THR A 238 -9.49 -31.59 5.32
C THR A 238 -10.05 -31.14 3.99
N LEU A 239 -11.35 -31.30 3.80
CA LEU A 239 -12.06 -30.94 2.56
C LEU A 239 -12.98 -29.78 2.87
N GLY A 240 -12.91 -28.71 2.09
CA GLY A 240 -13.75 -27.55 2.29
C GLY A 240 -14.11 -26.86 1.00
N VAL A 241 -15.26 -26.22 1.00
CA VAL A 241 -15.70 -25.31 -0.06
C VAL A 241 -16.36 -24.11 0.58
N ARG A 242 -16.08 -22.94 0.02
CA ARG A 242 -16.70 -21.69 0.40
C ARG A 242 -17.27 -21.02 -0.85
N TYR A 243 -18.45 -20.44 -0.75
CA TYR A 243 -19.10 -19.69 -1.81
C TYR A 243 -19.19 -18.23 -1.38
N GLU A 244 -18.62 -17.32 -2.18
CA GLU A 244 -18.48 -15.89 -1.87
C GLU A 244 -18.84 -15.04 -3.08
N PRO A 245 -20.13 -14.94 -3.46
CA PRO A 245 -20.54 -14.11 -4.59
C PRO A 245 -20.08 -12.67 -4.37
N PHE A 246 -19.47 -12.08 -5.39
CA PHE A 246 -19.04 -10.69 -5.35
C PHE A 246 -20.13 -9.81 -5.92
N LEU A 247 -20.65 -8.93 -5.06
CA LEU A 247 -21.54 -7.86 -5.42
C LEU A 247 -20.73 -6.56 -5.33
N PRO A 248 -20.50 -5.86 -6.46
CA PRO A 248 -19.77 -4.61 -6.45
C PRO A 248 -20.37 -3.59 -5.49
N TRP A 249 -19.53 -2.70 -4.97
CA TRP A 249 -19.99 -1.56 -4.20
C TRP A 249 -20.93 -0.69 -5.03
N VAL A 250 -21.95 -0.14 -4.38
CA VAL A 250 -22.81 0.90 -4.95
C VAL A 250 -22.63 2.19 -4.17
N GLU A 251 -22.52 3.32 -4.85
CA GLU A 251 -22.57 4.62 -4.19
C GLU A 251 -24.03 4.98 -3.93
N ARG A 252 -24.34 5.41 -2.70
CA ARG A 252 -25.71 5.61 -2.21
C ARG A 252 -26.51 6.58 -3.07
N ASN A 253 -25.86 7.61 -3.60
CA ASN A 253 -26.45 8.74 -4.31
C ASN A 253 -26.15 8.70 -5.83
N ASP A 254 -25.60 7.59 -6.33
CA ASP A 254 -25.19 7.38 -7.71
C ASP A 254 -24.19 8.44 -8.24
N ARG A 255 -23.31 8.96 -7.37
CA ARG A 255 -22.28 9.97 -7.68
C ARG A 255 -20.94 9.39 -8.15
N ILE A 256 -21.00 8.24 -8.79
CA ILE A 256 -19.84 7.55 -9.38
C ILE A 256 -20.03 7.40 -10.88
N ASN A 257 -18.93 7.25 -11.61
CA ASN A 257 -18.97 7.11 -13.06
C ASN A 257 -17.90 6.13 -13.58
N THR A 258 -18.02 5.79 -14.86
CA THR A 258 -17.03 5.01 -15.58
C THR A 258 -16.77 5.63 -16.95
N VAL A 259 -15.75 5.14 -17.65
CA VAL A 259 -15.42 5.54 -19.00
C VAL A 259 -15.60 4.38 -19.98
N VAL A 260 -16.38 4.63 -21.04
CA VAL A 260 -16.56 3.76 -22.20
C VAL A 260 -16.49 4.63 -23.46
N PRO A 261 -15.29 4.76 -24.08
CA PRO A 261 -15.07 5.64 -25.22
C PRO A 261 -16.11 5.52 -26.33
N GLY A 262 -16.43 6.65 -26.97
CA GLY A 262 -17.40 6.76 -28.06
C GLY A 262 -18.88 6.66 -27.67
N ARG A 263 -19.22 6.40 -26.41
CA ARG A 263 -20.62 6.34 -25.94
C ARG A 263 -21.06 7.63 -25.26
N GLN A 264 -22.23 8.13 -25.64
CA GLN A 264 -22.87 9.25 -24.95
C GLN A 264 -23.75 8.76 -23.79
N SER A 265 -23.71 9.44 -22.64
CA SER A 265 -24.60 9.15 -21.52
C SER A 265 -26.05 9.55 -21.83
N THR A 266 -27.00 8.70 -21.42
CA THR A 266 -28.44 9.01 -21.45
C THR A 266 -28.94 9.58 -20.13
N LYS A 267 -28.19 9.37 -19.04
CA LYS A 267 -28.50 9.88 -17.69
C LYS A 267 -28.00 11.29 -17.44
N VAL A 268 -26.85 11.61 -18.00
CA VAL A 268 -26.22 12.94 -17.94
C VAL A 268 -25.91 13.36 -19.38
N PRO A 269 -26.91 13.85 -20.15
CA PRO A 269 -26.74 14.10 -21.58
C PRO A 269 -25.73 15.20 -21.91
N ASP A 270 -25.43 16.09 -20.96
CA ASP A 270 -24.42 17.15 -21.05
C ASP A 270 -23.00 16.66 -20.70
N ALA A 271 -22.82 15.38 -20.32
CA ALA A 271 -21.50 14.82 -20.12
C ALA A 271 -20.74 14.72 -21.45
N PRO A 272 -19.41 14.88 -21.46
CA PRO A 272 -18.61 14.57 -22.62
C PRO A 272 -18.79 13.10 -23.07
N PRO A 273 -18.64 12.81 -24.37
CA PRO A 273 -18.67 11.44 -24.86
C PRO A 273 -17.61 10.60 -24.16
N GLY A 274 -17.97 9.38 -23.79
CA GLY A 274 -17.12 8.45 -23.05
C GLY A 274 -17.52 8.29 -21.59
N ILE A 275 -18.04 9.31 -20.92
CA ILE A 275 -18.34 9.23 -19.47
C ILE A 275 -19.77 8.72 -19.25
N LEU A 276 -19.91 7.62 -18.50
CA LEU A 276 -21.18 6.96 -18.23
C LEU A 276 -21.48 6.85 -16.73
N PHE A 277 -22.76 6.83 -16.39
CA PHE A 277 -23.25 6.85 -15.01
C PHE A 277 -24.09 5.61 -14.69
N PRO A 278 -24.35 5.32 -13.39
CA PRO A 278 -25.36 4.36 -12.98
C PRO A 278 -26.68 4.56 -13.75
N GLY A 279 -27.14 3.50 -14.40
CA GLY A 279 -28.32 3.51 -15.28
C GLY A 279 -27.99 3.58 -16.78
N ASP A 280 -26.81 4.07 -17.18
CA ASP A 280 -26.20 3.76 -18.49
C ASP A 280 -25.44 2.43 -18.45
N VAL A 281 -24.89 2.12 -17.27
CA VAL A 281 -24.21 0.88 -16.88
C VAL A 281 -24.81 0.34 -15.57
N SER A 282 -24.33 -0.80 -15.08
CA SER A 282 -24.75 -1.33 -13.78
C SER A 282 -24.48 -0.31 -12.67
N ARG A 283 -25.31 -0.33 -11.63
CA ARG A 283 -25.21 0.64 -10.52
C ARG A 283 -23.87 0.60 -9.77
N GLY A 284 -23.22 -0.56 -9.73
CA GLY A 284 -21.88 -0.73 -9.17
C GLY A 284 -20.75 -0.61 -10.18
N LEU A 285 -21.02 -0.08 -11.38
CA LEU A 285 -20.12 0.11 -12.53
C LEU A 285 -19.53 -1.16 -13.16
N ALA A 286 -19.45 -2.25 -12.41
CA ALA A 286 -19.09 -3.60 -12.85
C ALA A 286 -20.27 -4.56 -12.67
N PRO A 287 -20.31 -5.71 -13.37
CA PRO A 287 -21.34 -6.73 -13.15
C PRO A 287 -21.07 -7.55 -11.88
N ASN A 288 -22.13 -8.18 -11.36
CA ASN A 288 -22.02 -9.13 -10.26
C ASN A 288 -21.22 -10.38 -10.70
N ASP A 289 -20.36 -10.90 -9.82
CA ASP A 289 -19.62 -12.15 -10.05
C ASP A 289 -20.13 -13.24 -9.11
N LEU A 290 -20.99 -14.11 -9.63
CA LEU A 290 -21.67 -15.16 -8.86
C LEU A 290 -20.96 -16.53 -8.98
N ASN A 291 -19.81 -16.62 -9.65
CA ASN A 291 -19.12 -17.90 -9.86
C ASN A 291 -17.98 -18.16 -8.86
N ASN A 292 -17.96 -17.42 -7.75
CA ASN A 292 -16.88 -17.42 -6.76
C ASN A 292 -16.95 -18.62 -5.80
N LEU A 293 -16.61 -19.80 -6.31
CA LEU A 293 -16.41 -21.02 -5.51
C LEU A 293 -14.94 -21.15 -5.11
N ALA A 294 -14.68 -21.27 -3.81
CA ALA A 294 -13.37 -21.34 -3.18
C ALA A 294 -13.14 -22.75 -2.57
N PRO A 295 -12.73 -23.75 -3.36
CA PRO A 295 -12.37 -25.07 -2.84
C PRO A 295 -11.08 -24.99 -2.02
N ARG A 296 -11.01 -25.82 -0.99
CA ARG A 296 -9.85 -26.00 -0.11
C ARG A 296 -9.68 -27.47 0.21
N ILE A 297 -8.49 -28.00 -0.07
CA ILE A 297 -8.17 -29.41 0.15
C ILE A 297 -6.85 -29.45 0.90
N GLY A 298 -6.79 -30.21 1.97
CA GLY A 298 -5.59 -30.42 2.77
C GLY A 298 -5.47 -31.84 3.27
N PHE A 299 -4.25 -32.24 3.62
CA PHE A 299 -4.00 -33.51 4.27
C PHE A 299 -2.91 -33.37 5.34
N ALA A 300 -2.96 -34.24 6.34
CA ALA A 300 -1.92 -34.42 7.33
C ALA A 300 -1.68 -35.92 7.53
N TRP A 301 -0.44 -36.35 7.39
CA TRP A 301 -0.05 -37.75 7.43
C TRP A 301 1.13 -37.98 8.37
N ASP A 302 0.95 -38.81 9.41
CA ASP A 302 2.03 -39.41 10.18
C ASP A 302 2.59 -40.63 9.42
N VAL A 303 3.76 -40.46 8.83
CA VAL A 303 4.36 -41.40 7.87
C VAL A 303 4.60 -42.77 8.51
N PHE A 304 5.11 -42.78 9.75
CA PHE A 304 5.54 -44.00 10.44
C PHE A 304 4.58 -44.41 11.57
N GLY A 305 3.63 -43.56 11.95
CA GLY A 305 2.71 -43.82 13.06
C GLY A 305 3.33 -43.63 14.45
N ASN A 306 4.48 -42.98 14.52
CA ASN A 306 5.23 -42.74 15.75
C ASN A 306 5.27 -41.25 16.14
N GLY A 307 4.56 -40.39 15.40
CA GLY A 307 4.51 -38.95 15.63
C GLY A 307 5.81 -38.19 15.34
N LYS A 308 6.87 -38.84 14.84
CA LYS A 308 8.18 -38.21 14.61
C LYS A 308 8.32 -37.60 13.23
N THR A 309 7.58 -38.10 12.24
CA THR A 309 7.63 -37.60 10.86
C THR A 309 6.22 -37.36 10.37
N SER A 310 5.90 -36.10 10.07
CA SER A 310 4.59 -35.74 9.50
C SER A 310 4.75 -35.00 8.19
N VAL A 311 3.96 -35.40 7.20
CA VAL A 311 3.82 -34.68 5.92
C VAL A 311 2.47 -33.97 5.94
N ARG A 312 2.46 -32.69 5.58
CA ARG A 312 1.24 -31.89 5.45
C ARG A 312 1.25 -31.20 4.11
N GLY A 313 0.08 -31.09 3.49
CA GLY A 313 -0.04 -30.32 2.26
C GLY A 313 -1.43 -29.79 2.09
N GLY A 314 -1.56 -28.76 1.26
CA GLY A 314 -2.84 -28.17 0.95
C GLY A 314 -2.84 -27.35 -0.31
N TYR A 315 -4.03 -27.15 -0.86
CA TYR A 315 -4.36 -26.29 -1.97
C TYR A 315 -5.66 -25.56 -1.64
N GLY A 316 -5.75 -24.28 -1.97
CA GLY A 316 -6.97 -23.52 -1.84
C GLY A 316 -7.05 -22.32 -2.78
N VAL A 317 -8.28 -21.98 -3.15
CA VAL A 317 -8.61 -20.74 -3.85
C VAL A 317 -9.16 -19.74 -2.83
N PHE A 318 -8.72 -18.49 -2.94
CA PHE A 318 -9.13 -17.40 -2.06
C PHE A 318 -9.43 -16.16 -2.91
N TYR A 319 -10.65 -15.65 -2.81
CA TYR A 319 -11.06 -14.42 -3.49
C TYR A 319 -10.71 -13.21 -2.64
N GLU A 320 -10.42 -12.11 -3.31
CA GLU A 320 -10.20 -10.81 -2.69
C GLU A 320 -11.37 -9.88 -3.02
N SER A 321 -11.64 -8.94 -2.11
CA SER A 321 -12.65 -7.91 -2.32
C SER A 321 -11.98 -6.62 -2.77
N VAL A 322 -12.47 -6.06 -3.87
CA VAL A 322 -12.03 -4.75 -4.34
C VAL A 322 -12.34 -3.69 -3.28
N ASN A 323 -11.32 -2.89 -2.94
CA ASN A 323 -11.43 -1.82 -1.96
C ASN A 323 -12.42 -0.74 -2.44
N ALA A 324 -13.30 -0.27 -1.55
CA ALA A 324 -14.26 0.79 -1.83
C ALA A 324 -13.58 2.12 -2.22
N ASP A 325 -12.48 2.46 -1.55
CA ASP A 325 -11.68 3.66 -1.84
C ASP A 325 -11.17 3.64 -3.29
N SER A 326 -10.87 2.46 -3.83
CA SER A 326 -10.43 2.28 -5.23
C SER A 326 -11.48 2.63 -6.28
N LEU A 327 -12.76 2.68 -5.90
CA LEU A 327 -13.87 2.97 -6.81
C LEU A 327 -14.31 4.45 -6.74
N ALA A 328 -13.78 5.22 -5.79
CA ALA A 328 -14.46 6.41 -5.27
C ALA A 328 -13.55 7.65 -5.11
N GLN A 329 -12.47 7.74 -5.89
CA GLN A 329 -11.48 8.83 -5.79
C GLN A 329 -11.96 10.10 -6.51
N GLU A 330 -11.96 10.18 -7.85
CA GLU A 330 -12.35 11.39 -8.60
C GLU A 330 -13.41 11.08 -9.66
N ASN A 331 -14.64 11.54 -9.41
CA ASN A 331 -15.80 11.28 -10.25
C ASN A 331 -16.39 12.59 -10.81
N PRO A 332 -15.96 13.01 -12.01
CA PRO A 332 -16.56 14.15 -12.72
C PRO A 332 -18.09 13.99 -12.94
N PRO A 333 -18.91 15.05 -12.79
CA PRO A 333 -18.55 16.44 -12.59
C PRO A 333 -18.51 16.86 -11.10
N PHE A 334 -18.53 15.92 -10.15
CA PHE A 334 -18.59 16.22 -8.71
C PHE A 334 -17.22 16.56 -8.11
N ALA A 335 -16.18 15.89 -8.61
CA ALA A 335 -14.78 16.16 -8.28
C ALA A 335 -13.89 15.71 -9.44
N GLY A 336 -12.70 16.31 -9.56
CA GLY A 336 -11.74 15.98 -10.58
C GLY A 336 -10.36 16.53 -10.23
N PHE A 337 -9.40 16.29 -11.10
CA PHE A 337 -8.07 16.88 -11.01
C PHE A 337 -7.68 17.58 -12.32
N SER A 338 -6.75 18.52 -12.23
CA SER A 338 -6.17 19.24 -13.36
C SER A 338 -4.68 19.43 -13.14
N ASN A 339 -3.89 19.23 -14.19
CA ASN A 339 -2.45 19.41 -14.17
C ASN A 339 -2.04 20.43 -15.24
N ILE A 340 -1.17 21.36 -14.87
CA ILE A 340 -0.55 22.31 -15.80
C ILE A 340 0.95 22.33 -15.56
N TYR A 341 1.72 22.63 -16.61
CA TYR A 341 3.18 22.55 -16.58
C TYR A 341 3.79 23.85 -17.05
N SER A 342 5.00 24.15 -16.59
CA SER A 342 5.88 25.15 -17.22
C SER A 342 5.35 26.60 -17.20
N GLY A 343 4.54 26.99 -16.21
CA GLY A 343 3.95 28.33 -16.11
C GLY A 343 4.62 29.26 -15.10
N ARG A 344 3.94 30.36 -14.76
CA ARG A 344 4.38 31.34 -13.76
C ARG A 344 3.48 31.33 -12.53
N ILE A 345 4.05 31.15 -11.34
CA ILE A 345 3.31 31.03 -10.08
C ILE A 345 2.44 32.26 -9.76
N GLN A 346 2.81 33.46 -10.21
CA GLN A 346 2.04 34.68 -9.93
C GLN A 346 0.68 34.68 -10.64
N ASN A 347 0.57 34.03 -11.80
CA ASN A 347 -0.69 33.83 -12.53
C ASN A 347 -0.63 32.48 -13.26
N PRO A 348 -0.82 31.36 -12.55
CA PRO A 348 -0.48 30.05 -13.07
C PRO A 348 -1.23 29.68 -14.35
N TYR A 349 -2.53 29.94 -14.37
CA TYR A 349 -3.38 29.62 -15.51
C TYR A 349 -3.25 30.67 -16.62
N GLY A 350 -3.33 31.96 -16.28
CA GLY A 350 -3.23 33.04 -17.28
C GLY A 350 -1.86 33.13 -17.96
N SER A 351 -0.77 32.76 -17.27
CA SER A 351 0.58 32.68 -17.87
C SER A 351 0.69 31.66 -19.00
N LEU A 352 -0.23 30.69 -19.04
CA LEU A 352 -0.33 29.66 -20.06
C LEU A 352 -1.52 29.90 -21.02
N GLY A 353 -2.26 31.00 -20.85
CA GLY A 353 -3.49 31.26 -21.59
C GLY A 353 -4.62 30.28 -21.26
N LEU A 354 -4.58 29.66 -20.08
CA LEU A 354 -5.57 28.70 -19.60
C LEU A 354 -6.55 29.38 -18.64
N THR A 355 -7.77 28.84 -18.57
CA THR A 355 -8.77 29.22 -17.57
C THR A 355 -8.65 28.31 -16.36
N PRO A 356 -8.65 28.84 -15.13
CA PRO A 356 -8.61 27.99 -13.93
C PRO A 356 -9.89 27.15 -13.81
N PRO A 357 -9.81 25.91 -13.27
CA PRO A 357 -10.98 25.12 -12.89
C PRO A 357 -11.93 25.88 -11.94
N PRO A 358 -13.22 25.50 -11.87
CA PRO A 358 -14.15 26.13 -10.95
C PRO A 358 -13.79 25.78 -9.49
N ALA A 359 -13.74 26.80 -8.63
CA ALA A 359 -13.52 26.62 -7.18
C ALA A 359 -14.63 25.80 -6.50
N LYS A 360 -15.85 25.83 -7.05
CA LYS A 360 -16.99 25.02 -6.60
C LYS A 360 -17.66 24.40 -7.82
N THR A 361 -17.77 23.07 -7.82
CA THR A 361 -18.45 22.32 -8.86
C THR A 361 -19.96 22.50 -8.76
N THR A 362 -20.65 22.61 -9.91
CA THR A 362 -22.11 22.65 -9.98
C THR A 362 -22.75 21.25 -9.92
N GLY A 363 -21.94 20.19 -10.03
CA GLY A 363 -22.43 18.82 -10.22
C GLY A 363 -22.95 18.57 -11.64
N GLN A 364 -22.63 19.45 -12.60
CA GLN A 364 -22.97 19.34 -14.01
C GLN A 364 -21.73 19.62 -14.86
N PHE A 365 -21.67 19.04 -16.06
CA PHE A 365 -20.60 19.35 -17.00
C PHE A 365 -20.91 20.63 -17.80
N GLY A 366 -22.19 20.84 -18.14
CA GLY A 366 -22.63 21.96 -18.95
C GLY A 366 -22.07 21.94 -20.37
N CYS A 367 -21.62 20.79 -20.86
CA CYS A 367 -20.96 20.72 -22.16
C CYS A 367 -21.94 20.88 -23.32
N THR A 368 -21.54 21.65 -24.32
CA THR A 368 -22.25 21.78 -25.59
C THR A 368 -21.32 21.48 -26.75
N LYS A 369 -21.84 20.85 -27.80
CA LYS A 369 -21.05 20.53 -28.99
C LYS A 369 -20.80 21.80 -29.80
N ILE A 370 -19.55 22.04 -30.16
CA ILE A 370 -19.11 23.17 -30.99
C ILE A 370 -18.34 22.67 -32.21
N THR A 371 -18.08 23.55 -33.18
CA THR A 371 -17.30 23.21 -34.39
C THR A 371 -15.80 23.37 -34.20
N ALA A 372 -15.37 24.25 -33.28
CA ALA A 372 -13.96 24.43 -32.99
C ALA A 372 -13.43 23.27 -32.15
N TYR A 373 -12.19 22.87 -32.38
CA TYR A 373 -11.49 21.87 -31.57
C TYR A 373 -11.48 22.28 -30.08
N PRO A 374 -11.75 21.39 -29.11
CA PRO A 374 -11.87 19.92 -29.20
C PRO A 374 -13.28 19.41 -29.59
N GLY A 375 -14.15 20.29 -30.08
CA GLY A 375 -15.51 19.96 -30.52
C GLY A 375 -16.56 20.07 -29.41
N TYR A 376 -16.15 20.42 -28.19
CA TYR A 376 -17.02 20.67 -27.05
C TYR A 376 -16.56 21.90 -26.27
N ASP A 377 -17.54 22.67 -25.80
CA ASP A 377 -17.35 23.75 -24.84
C ASP A 377 -18.05 23.37 -23.53
N CYS A 378 -17.29 23.32 -22.44
CA CYS A 378 -17.76 22.92 -21.11
C CYS A 378 -17.48 24.05 -20.10
N PRO A 379 -18.30 25.11 -20.06
CA PRO A 379 -18.04 26.28 -19.23
C PRO A 379 -18.10 25.99 -17.72
N LEU A 380 -18.72 24.87 -17.31
CA LEU A 380 -18.88 24.50 -15.91
C LEU A 380 -17.85 23.47 -15.43
N PHE A 381 -17.02 22.92 -16.32
CA PHE A 381 -16.07 21.86 -15.98
C PHE A 381 -14.83 21.90 -16.89
N PRO A 382 -13.60 21.76 -16.35
CA PRO A 382 -12.39 21.87 -17.15
C PRO A 382 -12.24 20.70 -18.14
N LEU A 383 -11.86 21.04 -19.37
CA LEU A 383 -11.37 20.06 -20.36
C LEU A 383 -9.83 20.10 -20.42
N PRO A 384 -9.16 18.95 -20.65
CA PRO A 384 -9.76 17.61 -20.76
C PRO A 384 -10.18 17.04 -19.39
N VAL A 385 -11.22 16.21 -19.38
CA VAL A 385 -11.75 15.54 -18.19
C VAL A 385 -10.86 14.36 -17.81
N GLY A 386 -10.35 14.39 -16.58
CA GLY A 386 -9.66 13.27 -15.92
C GLY A 386 -10.45 12.76 -14.71
N GLY A 387 -10.20 11.50 -14.34
CA GLY A 387 -10.81 10.86 -13.19
C GLY A 387 -10.24 9.47 -12.96
N VAL A 388 -10.72 8.81 -11.91
CA VAL A 388 -10.47 7.38 -11.65
C VAL A 388 -11.75 6.62 -11.93
N PHE A 389 -11.73 5.84 -13.01
CA PHE A 389 -12.88 5.11 -13.50
C PHE A 389 -12.77 3.63 -13.16
N THR A 390 -13.91 2.95 -13.00
CA THR A 390 -13.94 1.48 -12.85
C THR A 390 -14.14 0.81 -14.19
N ASP A 391 -13.31 -0.18 -14.54
CA ASP A 391 -13.50 -0.96 -15.76
C ASP A 391 -14.83 -1.74 -15.71
N PRO A 392 -15.76 -1.55 -16.68
CA PRO A 392 -17.02 -2.30 -16.70
C PRO A 392 -16.83 -3.81 -16.87
N SER A 393 -15.64 -4.25 -17.28
CA SER A 393 -15.26 -5.66 -17.38
C SER A 393 -14.59 -6.22 -16.13
N LEU A 394 -14.44 -5.43 -15.05
CA LEU A 394 -13.86 -5.88 -13.78
C LEU A 394 -14.54 -7.14 -13.25
N ARG A 395 -13.74 -8.05 -12.70
CA ARG A 395 -14.12 -9.35 -12.13
C ARG A 395 -13.38 -9.57 -10.82
N THR A 396 -13.85 -10.50 -10.00
CA THR A 396 -13.24 -10.74 -8.68
C THR A 396 -11.80 -11.26 -8.81
N PRO A 397 -10.82 -10.58 -8.19
CA PRO A 397 -9.45 -11.04 -8.02
C PRO A 397 -9.39 -12.30 -7.15
N TYR A 398 -8.44 -13.19 -7.42
CA TYR A 398 -8.23 -14.36 -6.57
C TYR A 398 -6.81 -14.88 -6.60
N ILE A 399 -6.45 -15.58 -5.51
CA ILE A 399 -5.19 -16.30 -5.39
C ILE A 399 -5.43 -17.81 -5.31
N GLN A 400 -4.56 -18.58 -5.96
CA GLN A 400 -4.40 -20.00 -5.70
C GLN A 400 -3.17 -20.19 -4.82
N SER A 401 -3.37 -20.71 -3.61
CA SER A 401 -2.30 -20.96 -2.64
C SER A 401 -2.13 -22.45 -2.43
N PHE A 402 -0.88 -22.91 -2.43
CA PHE A 402 -0.55 -24.31 -2.21
C PHE A 402 0.74 -24.46 -1.43
N ASN A 403 0.83 -25.53 -0.65
CA ASN A 403 2.02 -25.86 0.10
C ASN A 403 2.17 -27.36 0.33
N LEU A 404 3.41 -27.78 0.54
CA LEU A 404 3.78 -29.11 0.98
C LEU A 404 4.90 -28.98 2.00
N SER A 405 4.71 -29.49 3.21
CA SER A 405 5.71 -29.49 4.27
C SER A 405 5.96 -30.87 4.85
N ILE A 406 7.20 -31.06 5.29
CA ILE A 406 7.67 -32.26 5.98
C ILE A 406 8.29 -31.78 7.30
N GLN A 407 7.74 -32.27 8.40
CA GLN A 407 8.27 -32.06 9.75
C GLN A 407 8.89 -33.35 10.24
N HIS A 408 10.11 -33.26 10.79
CA HIS A 408 10.82 -34.38 11.36
C HIS A 408 11.45 -34.04 12.71
N GLN A 409 11.14 -34.85 13.73
CA GLN A 409 11.79 -34.79 15.03
C GLN A 409 13.13 -35.52 14.97
N VAL A 410 14.24 -34.76 14.92
CA VAL A 410 15.61 -35.27 14.85
C VAL A 410 16.08 -35.79 16.21
N THR A 411 15.75 -35.07 17.29
CA THR A 411 16.08 -35.47 18.68
C THR A 411 14.88 -35.20 19.59
N PRO A 412 14.89 -35.61 20.88
CA PRO A 412 13.82 -35.25 21.82
C PRO A 412 13.55 -33.74 21.94
N THR A 413 14.50 -32.89 21.56
CA THR A 413 14.40 -31.42 21.71
C THR A 413 14.55 -30.66 20.40
N VAL A 414 14.95 -31.30 19.30
CA VAL A 414 15.19 -30.66 17.99
C VAL A 414 14.22 -31.20 16.95
N MET A 415 13.55 -30.29 16.26
CA MET A 415 12.66 -30.55 15.13
C MET A 415 13.11 -29.71 13.93
N VAL A 416 13.06 -30.31 12.75
CA VAL A 416 13.30 -29.63 11.47
C VAL A 416 12.03 -29.74 10.63
N GLU A 417 11.59 -28.61 10.10
CA GLU A 417 10.52 -28.52 9.12
C GLU A 417 11.09 -27.96 7.82
N THR A 418 10.69 -28.53 6.70
CA THR A 418 10.97 -27.97 5.38
C THR A 418 9.68 -27.97 4.57
N ALA A 419 9.43 -26.87 3.87
CA ALA A 419 8.22 -26.65 3.11
C ALA A 419 8.52 -26.01 1.75
N TYR A 420 7.72 -26.38 0.75
CA TYR A 420 7.56 -25.62 -0.46
C TYR A 420 6.21 -24.90 -0.39
N ALA A 421 6.18 -23.60 -0.66
CA ALA A 421 4.96 -22.81 -0.71
C ALA A 421 4.88 -22.03 -2.01
N GLY A 422 3.68 -22.00 -2.61
CA GLY A 422 3.40 -21.30 -3.85
C GLY A 422 2.11 -20.49 -3.75
N LYS A 423 2.12 -19.30 -4.37
CA LYS A 423 0.91 -18.49 -4.57
C LYS A 423 0.89 -17.98 -6.01
N ILE A 424 -0.26 -18.07 -6.65
CA ILE A 424 -0.50 -17.53 -8.00
C ILE A 424 -1.69 -16.59 -7.89
N GLY A 425 -1.46 -15.29 -8.08
CA GLY A 425 -2.51 -14.28 -8.12
C GLY A 425 -2.98 -14.04 -9.55
N ILE A 426 -4.29 -14.05 -9.73
CA ILE A 426 -4.97 -14.01 -11.02
C ILE A 426 -6.04 -12.94 -10.94
N LYS A 427 -6.15 -12.14 -12.01
CA LYS A 427 -7.05 -10.99 -12.06
C LYS A 427 -6.80 -10.00 -10.92
N ILE A 428 -5.54 -9.72 -10.62
CA ILE A 428 -5.20 -8.74 -9.57
C ILE A 428 -5.61 -7.37 -10.09
N GLU A 429 -6.29 -6.60 -9.25
CA GLU A 429 -6.66 -5.24 -9.53
C GLU A 429 -5.48 -4.28 -9.45
N ALA A 430 -5.38 -3.36 -10.41
CA ALA A 430 -4.55 -2.17 -10.30
C ALA A 430 -5.08 -1.09 -11.23
N LEU A 431 -4.56 0.13 -11.06
CA LEU A 431 -4.83 1.21 -11.99
C LEU A 431 -3.97 1.06 -13.24
N ARG A 432 -4.53 1.44 -14.38
CA ARG A 432 -3.79 1.68 -15.62
C ARG A 432 -4.33 2.95 -16.26
N THR A 433 -3.50 3.65 -17.02
CA THR A 433 -4.00 4.72 -17.88
C THR A 433 -4.81 4.10 -19.02
N TYR A 434 -5.99 4.65 -19.31
CA TYR A 434 -6.85 4.15 -20.39
C TYR A 434 -6.76 4.97 -21.68
N ASN A 435 -6.28 6.21 -21.60
CA ASN A 435 -6.27 7.14 -22.74
C ASN A 435 -4.89 7.78 -23.01
N PRO A 436 -3.79 7.02 -23.02
CA PRO A 436 -2.46 7.60 -23.23
C PRO A 436 -2.38 8.32 -24.59
N ALA A 437 -1.52 9.32 -24.72
CA ALA A 437 -1.24 9.96 -26.00
C ALA A 437 -0.39 9.06 -26.88
N ALA A 438 -0.78 8.91 -28.15
CA ALA A 438 0.06 8.24 -29.14
C ALA A 438 1.10 9.24 -29.69
N PHE A 439 2.30 8.77 -30.01
CA PHE A 439 3.34 9.60 -30.64
C PHE A 439 3.01 9.82 -32.13
N ARG A 440 2.12 10.79 -32.39
CA ARG A 440 1.59 11.17 -33.72
C ARG A 440 1.31 12.67 -33.78
N PRO A 441 1.25 13.34 -34.94
CA PRO A 441 0.91 14.76 -34.99
C PRO A 441 -0.43 15.10 -34.31
N SER A 442 -0.56 16.33 -33.78
CA SER A 442 -1.76 16.81 -33.09
C SER A 442 -3.01 16.72 -33.98
N ALA A 443 -4.11 16.22 -33.43
CA ALA A 443 -5.39 16.19 -34.13
C ALA A 443 -6.00 17.61 -34.33
N LYS A 444 -5.55 18.60 -33.56
CA LYS A 444 -6.05 19.99 -33.60
C LYS A 444 -5.56 20.75 -34.83
N ASP A 445 -4.25 20.70 -35.08
CA ASP A 445 -3.58 21.56 -36.06
C ASP A 445 -2.48 20.85 -36.89
N GLY A 446 -2.25 19.55 -36.64
CA GLY A 446 -1.20 18.79 -37.32
C GLY A 446 0.22 19.08 -36.83
N SER A 447 0.39 19.84 -35.74
CA SER A 447 1.70 20.10 -35.14
C SER A 447 2.43 18.81 -34.75
N PRO A 448 3.78 18.78 -34.82
CA PRO A 448 4.56 17.61 -34.40
C PRO A 448 4.34 17.30 -32.90
N PRO A 449 4.52 16.05 -32.45
CA PRO A 449 4.35 15.69 -31.04
C PRO A 449 5.21 16.55 -30.09
N SER A 450 4.59 17.08 -29.04
CA SER A 450 5.24 17.78 -27.94
C SER A 450 4.47 17.58 -26.63
N ASP A 451 5.03 18.08 -25.52
CA ASP A 451 4.36 18.08 -24.21
C ASP A 451 3.09 18.92 -24.22
N GLN A 452 3.07 19.99 -25.01
CA GLN A 452 1.95 20.95 -25.06
C GLN A 452 0.73 20.41 -25.81
N ASN A 453 0.90 19.41 -26.68
CA ASN A 453 -0.19 18.83 -27.47
C ASN A 453 -0.51 17.38 -27.09
N ILE A 454 -0.05 16.90 -25.93
CA ILE A 454 -0.39 15.55 -25.41
C ILE A 454 -1.90 15.33 -25.44
N ASN A 455 -2.68 16.28 -24.90
CA ASN A 455 -4.14 16.18 -24.85
C ASN A 455 -4.78 16.06 -26.23
N ASP A 456 -4.12 16.53 -27.29
CA ASP A 456 -4.61 16.47 -28.66
C ASP A 456 -4.28 15.17 -29.39
N ARG A 457 -3.47 14.31 -28.76
CA ARG A 457 -2.93 13.08 -29.37
C ARG A 457 -3.44 11.80 -28.72
N VAL A 458 -4.20 11.91 -27.64
CA VAL A 458 -4.86 10.79 -26.95
C VAL A 458 -5.66 9.90 -27.90
N ILE A 459 -5.81 8.62 -27.54
CA ILE A 459 -6.45 7.62 -28.41
C ILE A 459 -7.94 7.92 -28.57
N PHE A 460 -8.59 8.28 -27.47
CA PHE A 460 -10.01 8.51 -27.34
C PHE A 460 -10.29 9.98 -27.04
N GLU A 461 -11.20 10.55 -27.80
CA GLU A 461 -11.82 11.86 -27.58
C GLU A 461 -10.79 12.98 -27.33
N PRO A 462 -9.95 13.31 -28.35
CA PRO A 462 -8.87 14.30 -28.24
C PRO A 462 -9.32 15.65 -27.71
N GLY A 463 -8.58 16.17 -26.72
CA GLY A 463 -8.85 17.42 -26.02
C GLY A 463 -10.07 17.39 -25.10
N ILE A 464 -10.80 16.27 -25.05
CA ILE A 464 -11.99 16.07 -24.21
C ILE A 464 -11.67 15.15 -23.03
N LEU A 465 -11.06 13.98 -23.27
CA LEU A 465 -10.68 13.03 -22.22
C LEU A 465 -9.18 13.07 -21.97
N SER A 466 -8.79 13.13 -20.69
CA SER A 466 -7.41 13.34 -20.28
C SER A 466 -6.56 12.06 -20.40
N PRO A 467 -5.27 12.16 -20.81
CA PRO A 467 -4.31 11.05 -20.74
C PRO A 467 -3.92 10.69 -19.31
N VAL A 468 -4.26 11.56 -18.36
CA VAL A 468 -3.88 11.45 -16.96
C VAL A 468 -4.95 10.67 -16.16
N GLY A 469 -6.04 10.23 -16.80
CA GLY A 469 -7.11 9.45 -16.16
C GLY A 469 -6.78 7.96 -15.98
N PHE A 470 -7.27 7.37 -14.89
CA PHE A 470 -7.04 5.98 -14.56
C PHE A 470 -8.28 5.11 -14.78
N LEU A 471 -8.03 3.84 -15.05
CA LEU A 471 -9.03 2.80 -15.10
C LEU A 471 -8.62 1.68 -14.15
N LEU A 472 -9.45 1.42 -13.14
CA LEU A 472 -9.31 0.28 -12.25
C LEU A 472 -9.78 -0.97 -12.99
N GLY A 473 -8.83 -1.79 -13.40
CA GLY A 473 -9.10 -3.10 -13.98
C GLY A 473 -8.30 -4.19 -13.29
N ASN A 474 -8.35 -5.39 -13.86
CA ASN A 474 -7.78 -6.59 -13.24
C ASN A 474 -6.92 -7.41 -14.21
N ASP A 475 -6.08 -6.72 -15.00
CA ASP A 475 -5.20 -7.35 -15.99
C ASP A 475 -3.93 -7.94 -15.36
N PHE A 476 -3.69 -7.68 -14.08
CA PHE A 476 -2.42 -7.94 -13.41
C PHE A 476 -2.37 -9.34 -12.80
N ARG A 477 -1.14 -9.85 -12.62
CA ARG A 477 -0.87 -11.20 -12.12
C ARG A 477 0.37 -11.22 -11.23
N SER A 478 0.41 -12.20 -10.32
CA SER A 478 1.56 -12.44 -9.47
C SER A 478 1.88 -13.93 -9.34
N TRP A 479 3.15 -14.23 -9.13
CA TRP A 479 3.69 -15.57 -8.96
C TRP A 479 4.73 -15.54 -7.84
N TYR A 480 4.45 -16.27 -6.78
CA TYR A 480 5.35 -16.43 -5.65
C TYR A 480 5.64 -17.90 -5.43
N HIS A 481 6.93 -18.23 -5.31
CA HIS A 481 7.38 -19.56 -4.93
C HIS A 481 8.47 -19.45 -3.87
N SER A 482 8.41 -20.32 -2.87
CA SER A 482 9.43 -20.38 -1.83
C SER A 482 9.73 -21.78 -1.34
N PHE A 483 10.99 -21.95 -0.96
CA PHE A 483 11.48 -23.05 -0.15
C PHE A 483 11.79 -22.49 1.24
N GLN A 484 11.17 -23.08 2.25
CA GLN A 484 11.23 -22.61 3.63
C GLN A 484 11.73 -23.74 4.52
N THR A 485 12.71 -23.45 5.37
CA THR A 485 13.22 -24.40 6.37
C THR A 485 13.19 -23.75 7.74
N GLN A 486 12.66 -24.45 8.72
CA GLN A 486 12.64 -24.04 10.11
C GLN A 486 13.31 -25.10 10.98
N VAL A 487 14.14 -24.65 11.91
CA VAL A 487 14.75 -25.48 12.95
C VAL A 487 14.28 -24.97 14.30
N THR A 488 13.69 -25.84 15.10
CA THR A 488 13.24 -25.52 16.45
C THR A 488 13.95 -26.43 17.44
N LYS A 489 14.75 -25.83 18.32
CA LYS A 489 15.27 -26.48 19.53
C LYS A 489 14.48 -25.99 20.73
N ARG A 490 13.70 -26.86 21.36
CA ARG A 490 12.99 -26.57 22.61
C ARG A 490 13.97 -26.32 23.75
N PHE A 491 13.52 -25.51 24.73
CA PHE A 491 14.31 -25.18 25.90
C PHE A 491 14.77 -26.43 26.64
N SER A 492 16.09 -26.60 26.69
CA SER A 492 16.74 -27.74 27.34
C SER A 492 18.18 -27.35 27.63
N LYS A 493 18.64 -27.70 28.83
CA LYS A 493 19.99 -27.34 29.33
C LYS A 493 20.28 -25.82 29.21
N GLY A 494 19.30 -24.98 29.55
CA GLY A 494 19.43 -23.52 29.53
C GLY A 494 19.29 -22.86 28.17
N PHE A 495 19.07 -23.60 27.08
CA PHE A 495 19.17 -23.08 25.72
C PHE A 495 17.95 -23.40 24.86
N THR A 496 17.48 -22.43 24.08
CA THR A 496 16.42 -22.59 23.06
C THR A 496 16.77 -21.83 21.80
N VAL A 497 16.38 -22.35 20.63
CA VAL A 497 16.65 -21.74 19.33
C VAL A 497 15.45 -21.91 18.41
N LEU A 498 15.14 -20.86 17.66
CA LEU A 498 14.30 -20.90 16.49
C LEU A 498 15.08 -20.28 15.33
N GLY A 499 15.42 -21.08 14.32
CA GLY A 499 16.02 -20.62 13.08
C GLY A 499 15.05 -20.83 11.92
N ALA A 500 14.95 -19.87 11.03
CA ALA A 500 14.14 -19.95 9.82
C ALA A 500 14.93 -19.41 8.62
N TYR A 501 14.85 -20.11 7.50
CA TYR A 501 15.43 -19.70 6.23
C TYR A 501 14.38 -19.82 5.14
N THR A 502 14.28 -18.80 4.30
CA THR A 502 13.41 -18.76 3.13
C THR A 502 14.25 -18.41 1.91
N LEU A 503 14.24 -19.30 0.92
CA LEU A 503 14.66 -19.03 -0.44
C LEU A 503 13.39 -18.77 -1.26
N SER A 504 13.18 -17.56 -1.75
CA SER A 504 11.96 -17.23 -2.49
C SER A 504 12.23 -16.59 -3.86
N LYS A 505 11.18 -16.53 -4.67
CA LYS A 505 11.13 -15.70 -5.87
C LYS A 505 9.71 -15.19 -6.03
N SER A 506 9.57 -13.87 -6.14
CA SER A 506 8.32 -13.18 -6.43
C SER A 506 8.41 -12.44 -7.75
N ILE A 507 7.47 -12.69 -8.66
CA ILE A 507 7.29 -11.99 -9.93
C ILE A 507 5.87 -11.45 -9.96
N ASP A 508 5.67 -10.23 -10.42
CA ASP A 508 4.36 -9.67 -10.66
C ASP A 508 4.41 -8.68 -11.85
N SER A 509 3.23 -8.26 -12.29
CA SER A 509 3.06 -7.19 -13.29
C SER A 509 2.69 -5.84 -12.66
N SER A 510 2.65 -5.77 -11.33
CA SER A 510 2.44 -4.56 -10.53
C SER A 510 2.81 -4.88 -9.08
N SER A 511 3.56 -4.01 -8.40
CA SER A 511 3.85 -4.12 -6.97
C SER A 511 3.33 -2.92 -6.20
N THR A 512 2.02 -2.88 -6.02
CA THR A 512 1.36 -1.81 -5.26
C THR A 512 0.42 -2.38 -4.21
N ASP A 513 0.56 -1.93 -2.96
CA ASP A 513 -0.31 -2.31 -1.84
C ASP A 513 -1.62 -1.50 -1.79
N ASN A 514 -1.82 -0.55 -2.73
CA ASN A 514 -2.99 0.32 -2.89
C ASN A 514 -3.04 0.92 -4.31
N LEU A 515 -4.02 1.78 -4.59
CA LEU A 515 -4.15 2.62 -5.80
C LEU A 515 -2.84 3.37 -6.12
N GLY A 516 -1.97 2.78 -6.93
CA GLY A 516 -0.66 3.41 -7.18
C GLY A 516 0.16 2.80 -8.31
N ALA A 517 -0.43 1.96 -9.16
CA ALA A 517 0.31 1.40 -10.27
C ALA A 517 0.16 2.35 -11.47
N THR A 518 1.25 2.98 -11.87
CA THR A 518 1.36 3.57 -13.20
C THR A 518 2.15 2.59 -14.06
N VAL A 519 1.63 2.32 -15.25
CA VAL A 519 2.25 1.42 -16.21
C VAL A 519 3.25 2.24 -17.01
N ALA A 520 4.51 1.85 -17.01
CA ALA A 520 5.57 2.53 -17.75
C ALA A 520 5.32 2.51 -19.27
N ASN A 521 4.73 1.43 -19.80
CA ASN A 521 4.24 1.36 -21.18
C ASN A 521 2.74 1.05 -21.23
N PRO A 522 1.86 2.07 -21.32
CA PRO A 522 0.41 1.86 -21.29
C PRO A 522 -0.13 1.10 -22.51
N PHE A 523 0.67 0.98 -23.58
CA PHE A 523 0.32 0.21 -24.78
C PHE A 523 0.67 -1.28 -24.66
N ASN A 524 1.51 -1.68 -23.69
CA ASN A 524 1.93 -3.07 -23.53
C ASN A 524 2.21 -3.42 -22.06
N LEU A 525 1.18 -3.92 -21.35
CA LEU A 525 1.27 -4.38 -19.96
C LEU A 525 2.26 -5.53 -19.71
N ARG A 526 2.77 -6.19 -20.77
CA ARG A 526 3.77 -7.27 -20.59
C ARG A 526 5.11 -6.73 -20.11
N ASP A 527 5.39 -5.46 -20.37
CA ASP A 527 6.65 -4.81 -20.02
C ASP A 527 6.79 -4.63 -18.49
N GLU A 528 5.65 -4.57 -17.77
CA GLU A 528 5.60 -4.49 -16.30
C GLU A 528 5.95 -5.79 -15.58
N ARG A 529 6.01 -6.91 -16.32
CA ARG A 529 6.29 -8.22 -15.72
C ARG A 529 7.76 -8.29 -15.31
N GLY A 530 8.01 -8.24 -14.01
CA GLY A 530 9.36 -8.28 -13.45
C GLY A 530 9.41 -8.87 -12.06
N ARG A 531 10.58 -8.75 -11.41
CA ARG A 531 10.69 -9.09 -9.99
C ARG A 531 9.85 -8.11 -9.19
N SER A 532 9.02 -8.66 -8.32
CA SER A 532 8.17 -7.92 -7.39
C SER A 532 9.00 -7.08 -6.43
N ASP A 533 8.55 -5.89 -6.03
CA ASP A 533 9.30 -4.99 -5.14
C ASP A 533 9.51 -5.61 -3.74
N TRP A 534 8.63 -6.54 -3.36
CA TRP A 534 8.73 -7.36 -2.14
C TRP A 534 9.56 -8.64 -2.33
N ASP A 535 10.14 -8.88 -3.50
CA ASP A 535 11.01 -10.03 -3.74
C ASP A 535 12.24 -9.96 -2.82
N ARG A 536 12.37 -10.98 -1.97
CA ARG A 536 13.54 -11.20 -1.13
C ARG A 536 14.02 -12.62 -1.41
N ARG A 537 15.07 -12.72 -2.22
CA ARG A 537 15.62 -13.98 -2.70
C ARG A 537 16.04 -14.89 -1.55
N HIS A 538 16.73 -14.33 -0.55
CA HIS A 538 17.14 -15.03 0.66
C HIS A 538 16.70 -14.24 1.88
N ALA A 539 16.07 -14.91 2.84
CA ALA A 539 15.75 -14.35 4.15
C ALA A 539 16.07 -15.37 5.23
N PHE A 540 16.89 -14.99 6.20
CA PHE A 540 17.29 -15.80 7.34
C PHE A 540 16.97 -15.04 8.62
N VAL A 541 16.28 -15.70 9.54
CA VAL A 541 16.04 -15.18 10.88
C VAL A 541 16.39 -16.26 11.89
N ALA A 542 17.18 -15.92 12.90
CA ALA A 542 17.43 -16.82 14.02
C ALA A 542 17.27 -16.08 15.34
N SER A 543 16.42 -16.62 16.21
CA SER A 543 16.30 -16.16 17.59
C SER A 543 16.75 -17.26 18.54
N TRP A 544 17.46 -16.87 19.58
CA TRP A 544 17.94 -17.79 20.59
C TRP A 544 17.94 -17.13 21.96
N LEU A 545 17.80 -17.98 22.98
CA LEU A 545 17.90 -17.58 24.38
C LEU A 545 18.77 -18.60 25.08
N TYR A 546 19.74 -18.08 25.84
CA TYR A 546 20.66 -18.86 26.64
C TYR A 546 20.74 -18.34 28.07
N THR A 547 20.22 -19.11 29.02
CA THR A 547 20.42 -18.88 30.44
C THR A 547 21.74 -19.53 30.85
N LEU A 548 22.71 -18.70 31.25
CA LEU A 548 24.03 -19.16 31.62
C LEU A 548 23.93 -20.08 32.86
N PRO A 549 24.47 -21.32 32.80
CA PRO A 549 24.45 -22.25 33.92
C PRO A 549 25.53 -21.92 34.97
N ILE A 550 25.99 -20.66 35.04
CA ILE A 550 27.03 -20.22 35.95
C ILE A 550 26.39 -19.98 37.32
N LYS A 551 26.90 -20.70 38.33
CA LYS A 551 26.54 -20.54 39.74
C LYS A 551 27.80 -20.33 40.56
N PHE A 552 27.74 -19.41 41.51
CA PHE A 552 28.84 -19.15 42.44
C PHE A 552 28.48 -19.70 43.83
N GLN A 553 29.48 -20.18 44.57
CA GLN A 553 29.27 -20.66 45.94
C GLN A 553 28.96 -19.51 46.90
N ASN A 554 29.59 -18.34 46.69
CA ASN A 554 29.29 -17.15 47.47
C ASN A 554 27.90 -16.60 47.09
N PRO A 555 26.96 -16.46 48.05
CA PRO A 555 25.58 -16.03 47.76
C PRO A 555 25.48 -14.66 47.12
N PHE A 556 26.31 -13.70 47.53
CA PHE A 556 26.34 -12.35 46.96
C PHE A 556 26.86 -12.38 45.51
N ALA A 557 27.99 -13.07 45.27
CA ALA A 557 28.53 -13.25 43.93
C ALA A 557 27.53 -13.99 43.01
N ASN A 558 26.80 -14.98 43.54
CA ASN A 558 25.78 -15.70 42.78
C ASN A 558 24.56 -14.82 42.44
N SER A 559 24.16 -13.95 43.37
CA SER A 559 23.07 -12.99 43.14
C SER A 559 23.43 -11.98 42.04
N MET A 560 24.67 -11.47 42.05
CA MET A 560 25.15 -10.45 41.10
C MET A 560 25.58 -11.04 39.74
N LEU A 561 26.36 -12.11 39.74
CA LEU A 561 27.04 -12.64 38.56
C LEU A 561 26.43 -13.96 38.04
N GLY A 562 25.59 -14.63 38.82
CA GLY A 562 24.94 -15.89 38.41
C GLY A 562 23.60 -15.67 37.70
N GLY A 563 23.20 -16.60 36.83
CA GLY A 563 21.85 -16.64 36.25
C GLY A 563 21.51 -15.53 35.25
N TRP A 564 22.51 -14.95 34.59
CA TRP A 564 22.30 -14.06 33.45
C TRP A 564 21.68 -14.82 32.27
N THR A 565 20.78 -14.17 31.56
CA THR A 565 20.18 -14.68 30.34
C THR A 565 20.57 -13.79 29.17
N LEU A 566 21.10 -14.42 28.13
CA LEU A 566 21.47 -13.79 26.87
C LEU A 566 20.42 -14.12 25.84
N THR A 567 20.03 -13.14 25.04
CA THR A 567 19.15 -13.36 23.89
C THR A 567 19.75 -12.70 22.65
N GLY A 568 19.59 -13.34 21.50
CA GLY A 568 20.02 -12.79 20.23
C GLY A 568 18.95 -13.00 19.17
N ILE A 569 18.76 -12.00 18.31
CA ILE A 569 17.97 -12.09 17.09
C ILE A 569 18.88 -11.66 15.94
N HIS A 570 19.03 -12.53 14.96
CA HIS A 570 19.78 -12.26 13.74
C HIS A 570 18.80 -12.22 12.57
N THR A 571 18.84 -11.16 11.77
CA THR A 571 18.02 -10.99 10.57
C THR A 571 18.93 -10.66 9.42
N ILE A 572 18.99 -11.54 8.42
CA ILE A 572 19.83 -11.38 7.24
C ILE A 572 18.96 -11.61 6.01
N GLN A 573 18.93 -10.64 5.09
CA GLN A 573 18.12 -10.76 3.88
C GLN A 573 18.80 -10.11 2.68
N SER A 574 18.58 -10.69 1.50
CA SER A 574 18.95 -10.07 0.23
C SER A 574 18.21 -8.74 0.03
N GLY A 575 18.82 -7.78 -0.66
CA GLY A 575 18.14 -6.54 -1.03
C GLY A 575 16.98 -6.76 -1.98
N GLY A 576 16.04 -5.82 -1.97
CA GLY A 576 14.93 -5.80 -2.92
C GLY A 576 15.38 -5.49 -4.35
N PRO A 577 14.62 -5.89 -5.37
CA PRO A 577 14.94 -5.56 -6.75
C PRO A 577 14.94 -4.04 -6.98
N LEU A 578 15.79 -3.58 -7.89
CA LEU A 578 15.86 -2.19 -8.34
C LEU A 578 15.28 -2.09 -9.76
N THR A 579 14.33 -1.18 -9.93
CA THR A 579 13.75 -0.81 -11.21
C THR A 579 14.28 0.56 -11.61
N PHE A 580 14.73 0.66 -12.86
CA PHE A 580 15.34 1.87 -13.41
C PHE A 580 14.33 2.60 -14.27
N LEU A 581 14.24 3.90 -14.06
CA LEU A 581 13.25 4.76 -14.69
C LEU A 581 13.95 5.94 -15.38
N GLN A 582 13.37 6.45 -16.45
CA GLN A 582 14.00 7.47 -17.28
C GLN A 582 13.97 8.85 -16.61
N GLY A 583 12.95 9.13 -15.81
CA GLY A 583 12.76 10.38 -15.06
C GLY A 583 12.10 11.51 -15.83
N ASP A 584 11.72 11.29 -17.09
CA ASP A 584 11.07 12.26 -17.99
C ASP A 584 10.12 11.50 -18.93
N ASP A 585 9.06 12.16 -19.41
CA ASP A 585 8.13 11.60 -20.38
C ASP A 585 8.77 11.56 -21.78
N VAL A 586 9.68 10.62 -21.98
CA VAL A 586 10.35 10.43 -23.28
C VAL A 586 9.39 9.88 -24.33
N ALA A 587 8.33 9.18 -23.93
CA ALA A 587 7.31 8.65 -24.84
C ALA A 587 6.35 9.73 -25.34
N LEU A 588 6.26 10.86 -24.64
CA LEU A 588 5.26 11.92 -24.83
C LEU A 588 3.83 11.38 -24.78
N ASP A 589 3.56 10.47 -23.85
CA ASP A 589 2.25 9.84 -23.67
C ASP A 589 1.37 10.52 -22.63
N GLY A 590 1.95 11.43 -21.84
CA GLY A 590 1.28 12.25 -20.83
C GLY A 590 0.63 11.46 -19.71
N THR A 591 1.13 10.27 -19.41
CA THR A 591 0.65 9.45 -18.30
C THR A 591 1.37 9.80 -16.99
N PHE A 592 0.81 9.38 -15.85
CA PHE A 592 1.44 9.56 -14.53
C PHE A 592 2.67 8.64 -14.31
N GLY A 593 2.98 7.74 -15.24
CA GLY A 593 4.05 6.75 -15.11
C GLY A 593 5.39 7.27 -15.63
N ASP A 594 6.45 7.00 -14.88
CA ASP A 594 7.81 7.18 -15.39
C ASP A 594 8.16 5.97 -16.27
N GLN A 595 8.59 6.21 -17.50
CA GLN A 595 8.96 5.13 -18.40
C GLN A 595 10.18 4.38 -17.86
N HIS A 596 10.25 3.09 -18.17
CA HIS A 596 11.47 2.31 -17.94
C HIS A 596 12.66 2.97 -18.62
N ALA A 597 13.83 2.91 -17.99
CA ALA A 597 15.05 3.45 -18.55
C ALA A 597 15.46 2.75 -19.85
N MET A 598 16.16 3.45 -20.74
CA MET A 598 16.79 2.86 -21.92
C MET A 598 18.21 2.35 -21.60
N LEU A 599 18.48 1.07 -21.87
CA LEU A 599 19.83 0.50 -21.84
C LEU A 599 20.56 0.79 -23.16
N LYS A 600 21.87 0.99 -23.10
CA LYS A 600 22.70 1.10 -24.30
C LYS A 600 22.74 -0.23 -25.05
N ASP A 601 22.95 -0.16 -26.36
CA ASP A 601 23.01 -1.35 -27.22
C ASP A 601 24.06 -2.36 -26.74
N GLY A 602 23.67 -3.64 -26.69
CA GLY A 602 24.54 -4.76 -26.28
C GLY A 602 24.75 -4.91 -24.78
N VAL A 603 24.25 -3.99 -23.95
CA VAL A 603 24.33 -4.09 -22.48
C VAL A 603 23.44 -5.22 -21.97
N THR A 604 23.99 -6.04 -21.07
CA THR A 604 23.27 -7.07 -20.34
C THR A 604 23.19 -6.74 -18.84
N VAL A 605 22.38 -7.48 -18.09
CA VAL A 605 22.28 -7.33 -16.62
C VAL A 605 23.64 -7.43 -15.92
N LYS A 606 24.59 -8.20 -16.48
CA LYS A 606 25.94 -8.35 -15.91
C LYS A 606 26.75 -7.05 -16.00
N ASP A 607 26.52 -6.24 -17.03
CA ASP A 607 27.24 -4.99 -17.26
C ASP A 607 26.71 -3.86 -16.36
N ILE A 608 25.52 -4.04 -15.77
CA ILE A 608 24.91 -3.12 -14.79
C ILE A 608 25.48 -3.33 -13.39
N VAL A 609 25.91 -4.56 -13.05
CA VAL A 609 26.40 -4.92 -11.70
C VAL A 609 27.94 -4.86 -11.67
N PRO A 610 28.55 -3.75 -11.23
CA PRO A 610 30.00 -3.64 -11.19
C PRO A 610 30.57 -4.47 -10.02
N SER A 611 31.86 -4.81 -10.13
CA SER A 611 32.65 -5.16 -8.96
C SER A 611 33.04 -3.88 -8.22
N HIS A 612 32.79 -3.80 -6.93
CA HIS A 612 33.18 -2.65 -6.11
C HIS A 612 34.54 -2.89 -5.47
N SER A 613 35.43 -1.91 -5.59
CA SER A 613 36.78 -1.95 -5.00
C SER A 613 36.79 -1.72 -3.49
N SER A 614 35.78 -0.98 -2.99
CA SER A 614 35.61 -0.66 -1.58
C SER A 614 34.15 -0.36 -1.24
N ARG A 615 33.84 -0.19 0.05
CA ARG A 615 32.50 0.23 0.48
C ARG A 615 32.17 1.66 0.08
N ALA A 616 33.17 2.55 0.05
CA ALA A 616 32.98 3.93 -0.40
C ALA A 616 32.64 3.99 -1.89
N ASP A 617 33.32 3.16 -2.70
CA ASP A 617 33.05 2.97 -4.12
C ASP A 617 31.61 2.45 -4.36
N MET A 618 31.18 1.43 -3.60
CA MET A 618 29.81 0.93 -3.61
C MET A 618 28.75 1.98 -3.28
N VAL A 619 29.03 2.90 -2.34
CA VAL A 619 28.11 4.00 -2.00
C VAL A 619 28.05 5.04 -3.11
N ALA A 620 29.19 5.35 -3.72
CA ALA A 620 29.31 6.35 -4.78
C ALA A 620 28.81 5.87 -6.15
N LYS A 621 28.88 4.56 -6.44
CA LYS A 621 28.43 3.95 -7.70
C LYS A 621 28.01 2.50 -7.44
N PHE A 622 26.79 2.31 -6.92
CA PHE A 622 26.24 0.98 -6.61
C PHE A 622 25.98 0.11 -7.85
N PHE A 623 25.72 0.76 -8.99
CA PHE A 623 25.57 0.11 -10.28
C PHE A 623 26.26 0.93 -11.37
N ASN A 624 26.51 0.30 -12.52
CA ASN A 624 27.13 0.97 -13.64
C ASN A 624 26.13 1.90 -14.33
N THR A 625 26.21 3.20 -14.03
CA THR A 625 25.37 4.24 -14.65
C THR A 625 25.59 4.36 -16.16
N ASP A 626 26.78 4.00 -16.66
CA ASP A 626 27.13 4.09 -18.08
C ASP A 626 26.40 3.04 -18.93
N ALA A 627 25.72 2.08 -18.30
CA ALA A 627 24.87 1.09 -18.94
C ALA A 627 23.56 1.69 -19.50
N PHE A 628 23.18 2.89 -19.05
CA PHE A 628 21.93 3.56 -19.39
C PHE A 628 22.17 4.73 -20.36
N VAL A 629 21.21 4.98 -21.25
CA VAL A 629 21.21 6.14 -22.14
C VAL A 629 20.75 7.36 -21.34
N PRO A 630 21.52 8.47 -21.32
CA PRO A 630 21.09 9.71 -20.67
C PRO A 630 19.74 10.19 -21.21
N THR A 631 18.87 10.73 -20.35
CA THR A 631 17.50 11.10 -20.71
C THR A 631 17.39 12.03 -21.91
N ASN A 632 18.30 13.01 -22.02
CA ASN A 632 18.30 13.95 -23.15
C ASN A 632 18.74 13.32 -24.48
N ASP A 633 19.39 12.15 -24.45
CA ASP A 633 19.86 11.42 -25.64
C ASP A 633 18.87 10.35 -26.10
N VAL A 634 17.81 10.07 -25.31
CA VAL A 634 16.76 9.13 -25.69
C VAL A 634 15.86 9.77 -26.76
N PRO A 635 15.64 9.12 -27.92
CA PRO A 635 14.70 9.61 -28.91
C PRO A 635 13.30 9.77 -28.33
N ARG A 636 12.59 10.88 -28.65
CA ARG A 636 11.20 11.05 -28.21
C ARG A 636 10.27 10.05 -28.91
N GLY A 637 9.24 9.60 -28.21
CA GLY A 637 8.24 8.66 -28.71
C GLY A 637 8.58 7.18 -28.54
N VAL A 638 9.59 6.86 -27.73
CA VAL A 638 10.03 5.48 -27.48
C VAL A 638 9.87 5.11 -26.01
N TYR A 639 9.72 3.81 -25.75
CA TYR A 639 9.74 3.24 -24.41
C TYR A 639 11.09 2.56 -24.18
N GLY A 640 11.64 2.71 -22.97
CA GLY A 640 12.89 2.06 -22.61
C GLY A 640 12.77 0.54 -22.51
N ASN A 641 13.90 -0.14 -22.67
CA ASN A 641 14.01 -1.59 -22.69
C ASN A 641 14.53 -2.19 -21.37
N ALA A 642 14.80 -1.38 -20.35
CA ALA A 642 15.18 -1.86 -19.04
C ALA A 642 14.00 -2.59 -18.37
N GLY A 643 14.14 -3.89 -18.14
CA GLY A 643 13.10 -4.65 -17.45
C GLY A 643 12.86 -4.18 -16.01
N ARG A 644 11.73 -4.59 -15.44
CA ARG A 644 11.42 -4.31 -14.05
C ARG A 644 12.21 -5.21 -13.07
N GLY A 645 12.85 -4.59 -12.07
CA GLY A 645 13.61 -5.27 -11.04
C GLY A 645 14.92 -5.96 -11.50
N LEU A 646 15.64 -5.36 -12.46
CA LEU A 646 16.81 -5.96 -13.13
C LEU A 646 17.89 -6.49 -12.19
N ILE A 647 18.25 -5.73 -11.16
CA ILE A 647 19.31 -6.09 -10.20
C ILE A 647 18.78 -6.06 -8.77
N SER A 648 19.49 -6.67 -7.83
CA SER A 648 19.17 -6.54 -6.40
C SER A 648 19.87 -5.34 -5.79
N GLY A 649 19.16 -4.61 -4.93
CA GLY A 649 19.70 -3.55 -4.09
C GLY A 649 20.56 -4.08 -2.94
N PRO A 650 21.02 -3.19 -2.04
CA PRO A 650 21.84 -3.56 -0.91
C PRO A 650 21.15 -4.59 -0.01
N ALA A 651 21.89 -5.64 0.38
CA ALA A 651 21.42 -6.59 1.37
C ALA A 651 21.37 -5.96 2.77
N ALA A 652 20.48 -6.46 3.60
CA ALA A 652 20.35 -6.05 4.99
C ALA A 652 20.83 -7.16 5.93
N SER A 653 21.54 -6.77 6.97
CA SER A 653 22.00 -7.63 8.06
C SER A 653 21.86 -6.85 9.36
N ASN A 654 21.13 -7.43 10.30
CA ASN A 654 20.94 -6.87 11.63
C ASN A 654 21.13 -7.94 12.69
N THR A 655 21.71 -7.56 13.82
CA THR A 655 21.76 -8.40 15.02
C THR A 655 21.38 -7.58 16.22
N ASP A 656 20.32 -8.00 16.89
CA ASP A 656 19.89 -7.42 18.15
C ASP A 656 20.26 -8.37 19.28
N PHE A 657 20.85 -7.82 20.33
CA PHE A 657 21.30 -8.57 21.48
C PHE A 657 20.61 -8.04 22.73
N SER A 658 20.29 -8.90 23.69
CA SER A 658 19.86 -8.45 25.00
C SER A 658 20.46 -9.27 26.11
N VAL A 659 20.76 -8.57 27.20
CA VAL A 659 21.33 -9.12 28.41
C VAL A 659 20.35 -8.87 29.54
N LEU A 660 19.91 -9.94 30.19
CA LEU A 660 18.85 -9.92 31.19
C LEU A 660 19.32 -10.54 32.49
N LYS A 661 18.90 -9.93 33.60
CA LYS A 661 19.15 -10.45 34.94
C LYS A 661 17.95 -10.20 35.83
N ASP A 662 17.44 -11.27 36.44
CA ASP A 662 16.48 -11.17 37.51
C ASP A 662 17.21 -11.18 38.85
N PHE A 663 17.00 -10.12 39.63
CA PHE A 663 17.39 -9.98 41.02
C PHE A 663 16.19 -10.29 41.90
N ALA A 664 16.28 -11.34 42.70
CA ALA A 664 15.29 -11.62 43.74
C ALA A 664 15.56 -10.66 44.91
N VAL A 665 14.60 -9.78 45.22
CA VAL A 665 14.69 -8.86 46.36
C VAL A 665 14.03 -9.49 47.58
N ARG A 666 12.82 -10.04 47.40
CA ARG A 666 12.04 -10.86 48.35
C ARG A 666 11.19 -11.87 47.57
N GLU A 667 10.47 -12.77 48.25
CA GLU A 667 9.66 -13.82 47.60
C GLU A 667 8.66 -13.26 46.56
N ALA A 668 7.99 -12.15 46.90
CA ALA A 668 7.04 -11.48 46.00
C ALA A 668 7.71 -10.47 45.04
N PHE A 669 8.91 -9.97 45.35
CA PHE A 669 9.51 -8.84 44.62
C PHE A 669 10.74 -9.26 43.81
N LYS A 670 10.66 -9.09 42.48
CA LYS A 670 11.78 -9.29 41.56
C LYS A 670 12.07 -8.00 40.80
N VAL A 671 13.34 -7.62 40.74
CA VAL A 671 13.81 -6.54 39.87
C VAL A 671 14.52 -7.18 38.69
N GLN A 672 14.02 -6.94 37.48
CA GLN A 672 14.68 -7.33 36.25
C GLN A 672 15.48 -6.16 35.70
N PHE A 673 16.78 -6.35 35.56
CA PHE A 673 17.63 -5.50 34.72
C PHE A 673 17.65 -6.06 33.29
N ARG A 674 17.54 -5.16 32.32
CA ARG A 674 17.62 -5.46 30.90
C ARG A 674 18.49 -4.43 30.21
N SER A 675 19.43 -4.89 29.40
CA SER A 675 20.16 -4.06 28.45
C SER A 675 19.92 -4.61 27.05
N GLU A 676 19.48 -3.77 26.14
CA GLU A 676 19.20 -4.11 24.75
C GLU A 676 20.14 -3.35 23.83
N PHE A 677 20.73 -4.07 22.88
CA PHE A 677 21.63 -3.54 21.87
C PHE A 677 20.96 -3.80 20.53
N PHE A 678 20.31 -2.79 19.97
CA PHE A 678 19.80 -2.83 18.61
C PHE A 678 20.96 -2.56 17.66
N ASN A 679 21.06 -3.35 16.59
CA ASN A 679 22.22 -3.33 15.70
C ASN A 679 23.54 -3.41 16.49
N ALA A 680 23.68 -4.44 17.32
CA ALA A 680 24.75 -4.60 18.30
C ALA A 680 26.16 -4.48 17.70
N PHE A 681 26.32 -4.86 16.43
CA PHE A 681 27.60 -4.81 15.69
C PHE A 681 27.78 -3.54 14.85
N ASN A 682 26.85 -2.58 14.93
CA ASN A 682 26.88 -1.34 14.15
C ASN A 682 27.03 -1.60 12.63
N GLN A 683 26.32 -2.60 12.13
CA GLN A 683 26.26 -2.94 10.71
C GLN A 683 25.48 -1.83 9.98
N VAL A 684 26.11 -1.24 8.97
CA VAL A 684 25.44 -0.20 8.17
C VAL A 684 24.52 -0.88 7.16
N ASN A 685 23.21 -0.64 7.28
CA ASN A 685 22.18 -1.13 6.38
C ASN A 685 21.80 -0.02 5.40
N PHE A 686 22.21 -0.15 4.14
CA PHE A 686 22.00 0.89 3.14
C PHE A 686 20.60 0.86 2.56
N THR A 687 20.04 2.04 2.30
CA THR A 687 18.73 2.23 1.68
C THR A 687 18.79 3.32 0.62
N SER A 688 17.69 3.54 -0.10
CA SER A 688 17.53 4.70 -1.01
C SER A 688 18.60 4.78 -2.12
N VAL A 689 18.77 3.72 -2.90
CA VAL A 689 19.57 3.77 -4.14
C VAL A 689 18.83 4.63 -5.18
N SER A 690 19.50 5.60 -5.78
CA SER A 690 18.91 6.43 -6.84
C SER A 690 18.89 5.70 -8.18
N THR A 691 17.70 5.41 -8.72
CA THR A 691 17.50 4.64 -9.96
C THR A 691 16.86 5.42 -11.11
N ARG A 692 16.59 6.73 -10.95
CA ARG A 692 16.13 7.61 -12.02
C ARG A 692 17.30 8.18 -12.80
N VAL A 693 17.31 8.01 -14.13
CA VAL A 693 18.45 8.37 -14.99
C VAL A 693 18.76 9.86 -14.96
N ASN A 694 17.74 10.73 -14.95
CA ASN A 694 17.93 12.18 -14.91
C ASN A 694 18.30 12.74 -13.52
N ALA A 695 18.34 11.92 -12.47
CA ALA A 695 18.67 12.39 -11.14
C ALA A 695 20.18 12.65 -11.01
N GLY A 696 20.57 13.80 -10.44
CA GLY A 696 21.99 14.11 -10.19
C GLY A 696 22.71 13.10 -9.29
N ALA A 697 21.96 12.32 -8.50
CA ALA A 697 22.47 11.24 -7.64
C ALA A 697 22.36 9.83 -8.27
N PHE A 698 22.01 9.68 -9.55
CA PHE A 698 21.86 8.38 -10.22
C PHE A 698 23.05 7.46 -9.96
N GLY A 699 22.78 6.23 -9.54
CA GLY A 699 23.83 5.26 -9.16
C GLY A 699 24.28 5.31 -7.70
N ARG A 700 23.88 6.32 -6.91
CA ARG A 700 24.37 6.52 -5.53
C ARG A 700 23.42 5.95 -4.48
N ILE A 701 24.00 5.46 -3.39
CA ILE A 701 23.30 5.19 -2.12
C ILE A 701 23.22 6.51 -1.35
N ARG A 702 22.01 6.93 -0.95
CA ARG A 702 21.81 8.23 -0.27
C ARG A 702 21.57 8.12 1.24
N ARG A 703 21.12 6.96 1.73
CA ARG A 703 20.71 6.80 3.13
C ARG A 703 21.15 5.45 3.68
N ALA A 704 21.17 5.36 5.00
CA ALA A 704 21.32 4.13 5.75
C ALA A 704 20.37 4.15 6.94
N ASP A 705 19.98 2.97 7.42
CA ASP A 705 19.21 2.83 8.65
C ASP A 705 20.07 3.20 9.88
N ASP A 706 19.40 3.31 11.02
CA ASP A 706 20.02 3.68 12.29
C ASP A 706 21.22 2.77 12.64
N GLY A 707 22.24 3.41 13.19
CA GLY A 707 23.38 2.72 13.78
C GLY A 707 23.00 1.98 15.06
N ARG A 708 24.01 1.59 15.83
CA ARG A 708 23.80 0.92 17.11
C ARG A 708 23.06 1.81 18.10
N VAL A 709 21.98 1.28 18.67
CA VAL A 709 21.23 1.91 19.76
C VAL A 709 21.28 1.00 21.00
N ILE A 710 21.59 1.58 22.16
CA ILE A 710 21.67 0.86 23.42
C ILE A 710 20.59 1.39 24.35
N GLN A 711 19.77 0.50 24.89
CA GLN A 711 18.73 0.81 25.85
C GLN A 711 18.96 0.06 27.15
N PHE A 712 18.62 0.71 28.26
CA PHE A 712 18.65 0.14 29.60
C PHE A 712 17.27 0.22 30.22
N GLY A 713 16.82 -0.86 30.84
CA GLY A 713 15.52 -0.95 31.49
C GLY A 713 15.62 -1.63 32.84
N LEU A 714 14.86 -1.10 33.80
CA LEU A 714 14.62 -1.72 35.09
C LEU A 714 13.13 -1.98 35.25
N LYS A 715 12.75 -3.22 35.49
CA LYS A 715 11.35 -3.63 35.69
C LYS A 715 11.18 -4.26 37.06
N LEU A 716 10.38 -3.63 37.92
CA LEU A 716 9.92 -4.23 39.16
C LEU A 716 8.71 -5.13 38.87
N ARG A 717 8.72 -6.34 39.41
CA ARG A 717 7.62 -7.32 39.36
C ARG A 717 7.23 -7.62 40.79
N TRP A 718 5.95 -7.45 41.12
CA TRP A 718 5.35 -7.71 42.42
C TRP A 718 4.10 -8.58 42.27
#